data_AF-A0A4S8ZB75-F1
#
_entry.id   AF-A0A4S8ZB75-F1
#
_cell.length_a   1.000
_cell.length_b   1.000
_cell.length_c   1.000
_cell.angle_alpha   90.00
_cell.angle_beta   90.00
_cell.angle_gamma   90.00
#
_symmetry.space_group_name_H-M   'P 1'
#
loop_
_entity.id
_entity.type
_entity.pdbx_description
1 polymer ?
#
loop_
_entity_poly.entity_id
_entity_poly.type
_entity_poly.pdbx_seq_one_letter_code
_entity_poly.pdbx_strand_id
1 'polypeptide(L)'
;MSTFVASLFLPYTVDFHDEPEAPKRPNPQRMHGRAASATDMKNIANTAASLFNGPPVPPKTPAEEKQDDFFTQVQNDPRTKPGDPRSLARTEAAPPEWGAAAQFLNQPKSTAGPLPSGSILDYVKSEKKDPELMAKFTAQRKRRPTTGTTRRGSNVGNFARKTWTVEPAIQGNGGLINAVRAHDASRSDEDFQKIWVGTLGFPTDALVDSKKEEISDRLANEYDAVTVFPSDRDINGHYTHYCKTILWPVFHYQIPDHPKSKAYEDHSWEFYRNVNQNFADKIIANYKRGDIIWVHDYHLLLVPGMIRKRLPDAQIGFFLHAAFPSSEVFRCLSTRTELLEGMLGANLVAFQTKEYAHHFLQTCSRLLTVEATPEGVQLEERFVNVSHEPIGVDPEGMAKAREEPEVQEWIKVIQERYKGKHLIVARDKLDNVRGVRQKLLAYELFLNKYPQWRQNVVLLQVATSTTENSELLATVSDINTRIDSVHSTLAHQPLVFLKQDISFSQYVALLTVADVMMITSLREGMNLTAHEYVLCQDGASTEKKFGPLILSEFTGSASVFGGSEISVNPWDYQKCAEAIKLALEMSPEEKERRYTKLSHVVHHQTGDYWVTRLSDSLNKASKEQFSRDAMSIPRLSVTSLAQKYKQAERRVFILDYEGTLATYGTDKDVVLTSPQRVLDTLNELLSDKKNLVYVMSGRTPEELQRLFRQVPKLGVIAENGCFLREWGAADDEWTAFADIEACAAWKKDVKSIFQYYAERVEGSWIEERHCSLVFHYEKAVDPDAARAQAGDCANHINDSCQSYRVQAIPTSKAVYVESLDWSKGSAATNIFEKLREKNIEGKGRTPPDFLFVAGNDREDETIFQWANELSEQGKVANVTTVSVGKRNTQAMTTITQGTTGLISALQKLSNFSYEGAREGSSSRRPSVLLTTGS
;
A
#
# COMPACT_ATOMS: atom_id res chain seq x y z
N MET A 1 -4.65 5.83 24.34
CA MET A 1 -3.95 6.18 23.09
C MET A 1 -5.00 6.10 22.00
N SER A 2 -5.09 7.08 21.11
CA SER A 2 -6.11 7.09 20.07
C SER A 2 -5.54 6.54 18.75
N THR A 3 -6.38 5.84 17.99
CA THR A 3 -6.04 5.33 16.66
C THR A 3 -6.81 6.14 15.61
N PHE A 4 -6.11 6.96 14.85
CA PHE A 4 -6.66 7.67 13.71
C PHE A 4 -6.85 6.71 12.54
N VAL A 5 -8.07 6.58 12.04
CA VAL A 5 -8.41 5.82 10.83
C VAL A 5 -8.74 6.82 9.72
N ALA A 6 -7.79 7.09 8.85
CA ALA A 6 -7.89 8.06 7.77
C ALA A 6 -8.33 7.39 6.47
N SER A 7 -9.51 7.77 5.97
CA SER A 7 -10.08 7.37 4.68
C SER A 7 -10.67 8.58 3.96
N LEU A 8 -10.74 8.55 2.62
CA LEU A 8 -11.22 9.71 1.86
C LEU A 8 -12.61 10.19 2.31
N PHE A 9 -13.53 9.25 2.56
CA PHE A 9 -14.87 9.50 3.06
C PHE A 9 -15.00 8.96 4.48
N LEU A 10 -15.71 9.71 5.33
CA LEU A 10 -16.13 9.27 6.66
C LEU A 10 -17.23 8.21 6.53
N PRO A 11 -17.41 7.36 7.56
CA PRO A 11 -18.57 6.46 7.65
C PRO A 11 -19.90 7.20 7.86
N TYR A 12 -19.87 8.52 8.06
CA TYR A 12 -21.02 9.35 8.35
C TYR A 12 -21.11 10.53 7.37
N THR A 13 -22.33 10.93 7.04
CA THR A 13 -22.66 12.08 6.21
C THR A 13 -23.77 12.91 6.87
N VAL A 14 -24.20 13.99 6.22
CA VAL A 14 -25.20 14.92 6.75
C VAL A 14 -26.39 15.04 5.80
N ASP A 15 -27.59 15.00 6.35
CA ASP A 15 -28.84 15.29 5.64
C ASP A 15 -29.47 16.59 6.17
N PHE A 16 -29.94 17.46 5.27
CA PHE A 16 -30.52 18.75 5.65
C PHE A 16 -32.04 18.75 5.52
N HIS A 17 -32.71 19.21 6.57
CA HIS A 17 -34.17 19.31 6.67
C HIS A 17 -34.60 20.76 6.78
N ASP A 18 -35.70 21.12 6.13
CA ASP A 18 -36.35 22.41 6.35
C ASP A 18 -36.92 22.47 7.77
N GLU A 19 -36.84 23.63 8.43
CA GLU A 19 -37.44 23.80 9.75
C GLU A 19 -38.95 23.47 9.68
N PRO A 20 -39.51 22.74 10.67
CA PRO A 20 -40.93 22.50 10.72
C PRO A 20 -41.67 23.84 10.77
N GLU A 21 -42.52 24.13 9.77
CA GLU A 21 -43.40 25.29 9.81
C GLU A 21 -44.18 25.26 11.12
N ALA A 22 -44.02 26.29 11.97
CA ALA A 22 -44.87 26.47 13.13
C ALA A 22 -46.35 26.38 12.69
N PRO A 23 -47.24 25.72 13.45
CA PRO A 23 -48.61 25.50 13.02
C PRO A 23 -49.26 26.83 12.66
N LYS A 24 -49.56 26.99 11.36
CA LYS A 24 -50.25 28.16 10.83
C LYS A 24 -51.52 28.36 11.65
N ARG A 25 -51.58 29.46 12.43
CA ARG A 25 -52.80 29.88 13.12
C ARG A 25 -53.92 29.98 12.06
N PRO A 26 -55.15 29.51 12.35
CA PRO A 26 -56.24 29.58 11.39
C PRO A 26 -56.50 31.06 11.06
N ASN A 27 -56.33 31.42 9.80
CA ASN A 27 -56.72 32.76 9.35
C ASN A 27 -58.26 32.87 9.42
N PRO A 28 -58.81 33.95 9.99
CA PRO A 28 -60.26 34.07 10.15
C PRO A 28 -60.95 34.19 8.80
N GLN A 29 -62.04 33.43 8.65
CA GLN A 29 -62.92 33.44 7.49
C GLN A 29 -63.34 34.86 7.12
N ARG A 30 -63.18 35.22 5.84
CA ARG A 30 -63.83 36.40 5.27
C ARG A 30 -64.91 35.93 4.30
N MET A 31 -66.16 36.00 4.76
CA MET A 31 -67.38 35.81 3.99
C MET A 31 -67.78 37.09 3.24
N HIS A 32 -68.54 36.87 2.15
CA HIS A 32 -69.34 37.80 1.32
C HIS A 32 -68.60 38.59 0.22
N GLY A 33 -69.10 38.69 -1.03
CA GLY A 33 -70.43 38.34 -1.55
C GLY A 33 -70.53 38.32 -3.08
N ARG A 34 -71.66 37.78 -3.55
CA ARG A 34 -72.16 37.57 -4.92
C ARG A 34 -72.15 38.82 -5.82
N ALA A 35 -72.01 38.63 -7.14
CA ALA A 35 -73.08 38.85 -8.13
C ALA A 35 -72.63 38.52 -9.57
N ALA A 36 -73.57 38.01 -10.37
CA ALA A 36 -73.44 37.51 -11.74
C ALA A 36 -73.51 38.61 -12.81
N SER A 37 -73.04 38.34 -14.04
CA SER A 37 -73.90 38.13 -15.24
C SER A 37 -73.13 38.22 -16.57
N ALA A 38 -73.66 37.50 -17.56
CA ALA A 38 -73.16 37.20 -18.91
C ALA A 38 -73.07 38.38 -19.90
N THR A 39 -72.31 38.17 -21.00
CA THR A 39 -72.75 38.48 -22.38
C THR A 39 -72.06 37.59 -23.41
N ASP A 40 -72.88 37.05 -24.31
CA ASP A 40 -72.63 36.20 -25.49
C ASP A 40 -71.89 36.87 -26.66
N MET A 41 -71.26 36.07 -27.55
CA MET A 41 -71.64 36.00 -28.98
C MET A 41 -71.00 34.82 -29.78
N LYS A 42 -71.87 33.85 -30.11
CA LYS A 42 -72.10 33.00 -31.32
C LYS A 42 -71.02 32.56 -32.34
N ASN A 43 -70.88 31.23 -32.45
CA ASN A 43 -70.95 30.28 -33.61
C ASN A 43 -70.80 30.73 -35.08
N ILE A 44 -69.95 30.01 -35.83
CA ILE A 44 -70.21 29.47 -37.19
C ILE A 44 -69.57 28.06 -37.29
N ALA A 45 -70.28 27.10 -37.91
CA ALA A 45 -69.97 25.68 -37.98
C ALA A 45 -69.37 25.21 -39.32
N ASN A 46 -68.63 24.10 -39.23
CA ASN A 46 -68.37 22.99 -40.18
C ASN A 46 -67.79 23.23 -41.58
N THR A 47 -66.61 22.66 -41.81
CA THR A 47 -66.34 21.73 -42.93
C THR A 47 -65.13 20.82 -42.63
N ALA A 48 -65.24 19.58 -43.09
CA ALA A 48 -64.33 18.46 -42.83
C ALA A 48 -63.11 18.42 -43.78
N ALA A 49 -62.18 17.51 -43.43
CA ALA A 49 -61.08 16.93 -44.19
C ALA A 49 -59.69 17.63 -44.12
N SER A 50 -58.80 17.06 -43.29
CA SER A 50 -57.62 16.36 -43.83
C SER A 50 -56.99 15.48 -42.74
N LEU A 51 -56.83 14.19 -43.09
CA LEU A 51 -56.09 13.18 -42.36
C LEU A 51 -54.59 13.45 -42.51
N PHE A 52 -53.81 13.17 -41.46
CA PHE A 52 -52.34 13.33 -41.34
C PHE A 52 -51.83 14.72 -40.92
N ASN A 53 -51.68 14.91 -39.61
CA ASN A 53 -50.51 15.56 -38.97
C ASN A 53 -50.66 15.48 -37.44
N GLY A 54 -50.24 14.36 -36.87
CA GLY A 54 -49.91 14.23 -35.44
C GLY A 54 -48.44 13.81 -35.32
N PRO A 55 -47.70 14.24 -34.29
CA PRO A 55 -46.31 13.83 -34.10
C PRO A 55 -46.22 12.30 -33.96
N PRO A 56 -45.14 11.65 -34.43
CA PRO A 56 -45.03 10.20 -34.39
C PRO A 56 -44.97 9.72 -32.94
N VAL A 57 -46.04 9.07 -32.49
CA VAL A 57 -46.02 8.24 -31.29
C VAL A 57 -45.38 6.91 -31.69
N PRO A 58 -44.22 6.52 -31.14
CA PRO A 58 -43.67 5.19 -31.42
C PRO A 58 -44.65 4.11 -30.92
N PRO A 59 -44.81 2.99 -31.63
CA PRO A 59 -45.70 1.93 -31.18
C PRO A 59 -45.19 1.38 -29.85
N LYS A 60 -46.02 1.47 -28.81
CA LYS A 60 -45.74 0.85 -27.51
C LYS A 60 -45.84 -0.66 -27.64
N THR A 61 -44.72 -1.35 -27.54
CA THR A 61 -44.64 -2.81 -27.38
C THR A 61 -45.06 -3.16 -25.94
N PRO A 62 -46.04 -4.07 -25.69
CA PRO A 62 -46.57 -4.32 -24.35
C PRO A 62 -45.65 -5.08 -23.37
N ALA A 63 -44.36 -5.27 -23.68
CA ALA A 63 -43.51 -6.25 -22.99
C ALA A 63 -42.50 -5.65 -21.98
N GLU A 64 -42.10 -4.38 -22.11
CA GLU A 64 -41.05 -3.80 -21.23
C GLU A 64 -41.60 -3.15 -19.95
N GLU A 65 -42.82 -2.59 -19.95
CA GLU A 65 -43.30 -1.74 -18.83
C GLU A 65 -43.65 -2.50 -17.53
N LYS A 66 -43.83 -3.84 -17.53
CA LYS A 66 -44.26 -4.58 -16.32
C LYS A 66 -43.13 -5.14 -15.45
N GLN A 67 -41.88 -5.12 -15.93
CA GLN A 67 -40.81 -5.92 -15.34
C GLN A 67 -39.84 -5.08 -14.50
N ASP A 68 -39.56 -3.84 -14.93
CA ASP A 68 -38.93 -2.83 -14.08
C ASP A 68 -39.77 -2.59 -12.83
N ASP A 69 -41.11 -2.57 -12.99
CA ASP A 69 -42.10 -2.43 -11.92
C ASP A 69 -41.92 -3.40 -10.74
N PHE A 70 -41.43 -4.62 -10.92
CA PHE A 70 -41.28 -5.54 -9.77
C PHE A 70 -40.18 -5.11 -8.79
N PHE A 71 -39.07 -4.58 -9.30
CA PHE A 71 -37.99 -4.06 -8.47
C PHE A 71 -38.18 -2.57 -8.14
N THR A 72 -39.00 -1.83 -8.90
CA THR A 72 -39.26 -0.39 -8.70
C THR A 72 -40.54 -0.07 -7.91
N GLN A 73 -41.58 -0.91 -7.92
CA GLN A 73 -42.87 -0.61 -7.25
C GLN A 73 -42.75 -0.49 -5.72
N VAL A 74 -41.71 -1.06 -5.11
CA VAL A 74 -41.44 -0.93 -3.65
C VAL A 74 -40.39 0.17 -3.35
N GLN A 75 -39.66 0.67 -4.35
CA GLN A 75 -38.72 1.79 -4.16
C GLN A 75 -39.41 3.15 -3.96
N ASN A 76 -40.69 3.26 -4.32
CA ASN A 76 -41.50 4.46 -4.08
C ASN A 76 -42.11 4.52 -2.66
N ASP A 77 -41.68 3.66 -1.74
CA ASP A 77 -41.96 3.88 -0.33
C ASP A 77 -40.89 4.82 0.27
N PRO A 78 -41.23 6.06 0.68
CA PRO A 78 -40.30 6.99 1.32
C PRO A 78 -39.81 6.54 2.72
N ARG A 79 -39.82 5.23 2.99
CA ARG A 79 -39.58 4.59 4.30
C ARG A 79 -38.33 3.73 4.38
N THR A 80 -37.52 3.56 3.33
CA THR A 80 -36.14 3.08 3.50
C THR A 80 -35.25 4.24 3.94
N LYS A 81 -35.51 4.73 5.16
CA LYS A 81 -34.58 5.60 5.88
C LYS A 81 -33.20 4.93 5.89
N PRO A 82 -32.10 5.69 5.85
CA PRO A 82 -30.81 5.14 6.26
C PRO A 82 -31.02 4.42 7.60
N GLY A 83 -30.58 3.17 7.70
CA GLY A 83 -30.72 2.38 8.92
C GLY A 83 -29.97 3.01 10.09
N ASP A 84 -29.94 2.35 11.25
CA ASP A 84 -29.06 2.73 12.36
C ASP A 84 -27.65 3.04 11.79
N PRO A 85 -27.05 4.20 12.06
CA PRO A 85 -25.69 4.52 11.63
C PRO A 85 -24.66 3.43 11.95
N ARG A 86 -24.96 2.55 12.91
CA ARG A 86 -24.14 1.41 13.36
C ARG A 86 -24.42 0.08 12.61
N SER A 87 -25.40 0.02 11.71
CA SER A 87 -25.68 -1.18 10.90
C SER A 87 -24.52 -1.51 9.95
N LEU A 88 -24.48 -2.72 9.38
CA LEU A 88 -23.48 -3.06 8.36
C LEU A 88 -23.50 -2.06 7.20
N ALA A 89 -22.33 -1.53 6.86
CA ALA A 89 -22.12 -0.72 5.67
C ALA A 89 -22.09 -1.60 4.43
N ARG A 90 -22.50 -1.05 3.28
CA ARG A 90 -22.47 -1.78 2.01
C ARG A 90 -21.04 -1.87 1.49
N THR A 91 -20.54 -3.09 1.36
CA THR A 91 -19.15 -3.35 0.96
C THR A 91 -18.81 -2.81 -0.44
N GLU A 92 -19.76 -2.86 -1.37
CA GLU A 92 -19.63 -2.29 -2.72
C GLU A 92 -20.84 -1.40 -3.09
N ALA A 93 -21.04 -0.29 -2.37
CA ALA A 93 -21.98 0.74 -2.82
C ALA A 93 -21.42 1.45 -4.06
N ALA A 94 -22.24 1.70 -5.09
CA ALA A 94 -21.87 2.70 -6.09
C ALA A 94 -21.87 4.06 -5.40
N PRO A 95 -20.71 4.76 -5.32
CA PRO A 95 -20.72 6.11 -4.82
C PRO A 95 -21.51 6.96 -5.83
N PRO A 96 -22.52 7.76 -5.42
CA PRO A 96 -23.07 8.80 -6.29
C PRO A 96 -21.94 9.69 -6.81
N GLU A 97 -22.05 10.22 -8.03
CA GLU A 97 -21.07 11.17 -8.57
C GLU A 97 -20.79 12.28 -7.55
N TRP A 98 -19.53 12.71 -7.45
CA TRP A 98 -19.19 13.83 -6.58
C TRP A 98 -19.99 15.08 -7.00
N GLY A 99 -20.93 15.50 -6.14
CA GLY A 99 -21.81 16.64 -6.38
C GLY A 99 -23.15 16.33 -7.05
N ALA A 100 -23.44 15.06 -7.39
CA ALA A 100 -24.80 14.61 -7.55
C ALA A 100 -25.44 14.45 -6.17
N ALA A 101 -26.65 14.96 -5.98
CA ALA A 101 -27.39 14.68 -4.74
C ALA A 101 -27.56 13.16 -4.66
N ALA A 102 -27.13 12.55 -3.55
CA ALA A 102 -27.56 11.19 -3.26
C ALA A 102 -29.09 11.17 -3.38
N GLN A 103 -29.66 10.23 -4.15
CA GLN A 103 -31.07 10.27 -4.58
C GLN A 103 -32.08 10.43 -3.42
N PHE A 104 -31.63 10.23 -2.18
CA PHE A 104 -32.44 10.25 -0.96
C PHE A 104 -31.98 11.27 0.10
N LEU A 105 -30.89 12.02 -0.11
CA LEU A 105 -30.37 13.01 0.87
C LEU A 105 -30.41 14.43 0.30
N ASN A 106 -30.87 15.39 1.10
CA ASN A 106 -30.98 16.81 0.76
C ASN A 106 -29.65 17.55 0.94
N GLN A 107 -28.70 17.29 0.04
CA GLN A 107 -27.34 17.83 0.13
C GLN A 107 -27.07 18.97 -0.87
N PRO A 108 -26.09 19.86 -0.59
CA PRO A 108 -25.67 20.89 -1.52
C PRO A 108 -25.09 20.34 -2.83
N LYS A 109 -25.24 21.11 -3.91
CA LYS A 109 -24.61 20.80 -5.21
C LYS A 109 -23.25 21.48 -5.32
N SER A 110 -22.35 20.84 -6.07
CA SER A 110 -20.99 21.34 -6.28
C SER A 110 -20.99 22.72 -6.94
N THR A 111 -20.13 23.60 -6.43
CA THR A 111 -19.90 24.94 -6.99
C THR A 111 -18.65 25.03 -7.87
N ALA A 112 -17.93 23.91 -8.06
CA ALA A 112 -16.72 23.86 -8.85
C ALA A 112 -16.97 24.29 -10.31
N GLY A 113 -16.14 25.20 -10.84
CA GLY A 113 -16.15 25.57 -12.25
C GLY A 113 -15.70 24.42 -13.16
N PRO A 114 -15.99 24.48 -14.48
CA PRO A 114 -15.52 23.47 -15.41
C PRO A 114 -13.97 23.49 -15.46
N LEU A 115 -13.38 22.32 -15.23
CA LEU A 115 -11.93 22.11 -15.31
C LEU A 115 -11.45 22.09 -16.79
N PRO A 116 -10.13 22.22 -17.05
CA PRO A 116 -9.59 22.21 -18.40
C PRO A 116 -9.96 20.94 -19.17
N SER A 117 -10.14 21.05 -20.48
CA SER A 117 -10.48 19.92 -21.34
C SER A 117 -9.41 18.82 -21.28
N GLY A 118 -9.83 17.55 -21.22
CA GLY A 118 -8.91 16.39 -21.23
C GLY A 118 -8.11 16.19 -22.53
N SER A 119 -8.37 16.98 -23.57
CA SER A 119 -7.66 16.96 -24.86
C SER A 119 -6.48 17.94 -24.87
N ILE A 120 -5.29 17.47 -25.27
CA ILE A 120 -4.09 18.31 -25.51
C ILE A 120 -4.43 19.49 -26.44
N LEU A 121 -5.17 19.21 -27.51
CA LEU A 121 -5.48 20.18 -28.55
C LEU A 121 -6.40 21.30 -28.02
N ASP A 122 -7.33 20.95 -27.13
CA ASP A 122 -8.27 21.91 -26.56
C ASP A 122 -7.67 22.66 -25.38
N TYR A 123 -6.75 22.05 -24.64
CA TYR A 123 -5.91 22.72 -23.64
C TYR A 123 -5.05 23.82 -24.29
N VAL A 124 -4.33 23.48 -25.37
CA VAL A 124 -3.50 24.44 -26.13
C VAL A 124 -4.37 25.54 -26.78
N LYS A 125 -5.59 25.24 -27.24
CA LYS A 125 -6.54 26.27 -27.70
C LYS A 125 -7.05 27.15 -26.56
N SER A 126 -7.18 26.62 -25.35
CA SER A 126 -7.63 27.38 -24.18
C SER A 126 -6.55 28.35 -23.69
N GLU A 127 -5.27 27.97 -23.77
CA GLU A 127 -4.13 28.87 -23.50
C GLU A 127 -3.90 29.90 -24.62
N LYS A 128 -4.14 29.55 -25.89
CA LYS A 128 -3.99 30.47 -27.04
C LYS A 128 -5.13 31.50 -27.17
N LYS A 129 -6.07 31.57 -26.22
CA LYS A 129 -7.07 32.64 -26.21
C LYS A 129 -6.41 33.97 -25.80
N ASP A 130 -6.03 34.72 -26.83
CA ASP A 130 -5.59 36.11 -26.78
C ASP A 130 -6.44 36.93 -25.78
N PRO A 131 -5.84 37.63 -24.79
CA PRO A 131 -6.57 38.42 -23.80
C PRO A 131 -7.52 39.46 -24.41
N GLU A 132 -7.26 39.93 -25.64
CA GLU A 132 -8.19 40.81 -26.36
C GLU A 132 -9.48 40.10 -26.84
N LEU A 133 -9.43 38.80 -27.15
CA LEU A 133 -10.60 38.04 -27.58
C LEU A 133 -11.54 37.77 -26.40
N MET A 134 -10.99 37.51 -25.21
CA MET A 134 -11.76 37.37 -23.96
C MET A 134 -12.47 38.68 -23.56
N ALA A 135 -11.85 39.85 -23.81
CA ALA A 135 -12.49 41.14 -23.62
C ALA A 135 -13.68 41.37 -24.59
N LYS A 136 -13.54 40.93 -25.85
CA LYS A 136 -14.62 41.04 -26.87
C LYS A 136 -15.80 40.09 -26.60
N PHE A 137 -15.56 38.86 -26.12
CA PHE A 137 -16.63 37.95 -25.69
C PHE A 137 -17.39 38.45 -24.46
N THR A 138 -16.71 39.20 -23.57
CA THR A 138 -17.34 39.81 -22.39
C THR A 138 -18.16 41.05 -22.76
N ALA A 139 -17.77 41.79 -23.82
CA ALA A 139 -18.51 42.95 -24.32
C ALA A 139 -19.75 42.58 -25.15
N GLN A 140 -19.73 41.51 -25.94
CA GLN A 140 -20.89 41.07 -26.73
C GLN A 140 -22.02 40.46 -25.88
N ARG A 141 -21.73 40.00 -24.65
CA ARG A 141 -22.74 39.44 -23.74
C ARG A 141 -23.64 40.49 -23.07
N LYS A 142 -23.31 41.80 -23.19
CA LYS A 142 -24.09 42.92 -22.62
C LYS A 142 -25.23 43.44 -23.49
N ARG A 143 -25.50 42.86 -24.67
CA ARG A 143 -26.58 43.31 -25.56
C ARG A 143 -27.43 42.15 -26.09
N ARG A 144 -28.15 41.47 -25.20
CA ARG A 144 -29.40 40.76 -25.54
C ARG A 144 -30.36 40.89 -24.34
N PRO A 145 -31.60 41.37 -24.52
CA PRO A 145 -32.59 41.36 -23.46
C PRO A 145 -33.12 39.93 -23.33
N THR A 146 -32.66 39.20 -22.33
CA THR A 146 -33.25 37.92 -21.93
C THR A 146 -34.13 38.17 -20.71
N THR A 147 -35.44 38.19 -20.94
CA THR A 147 -36.46 37.87 -19.94
C THR A 147 -36.19 36.47 -19.41
N GLY A 148 -35.85 36.36 -18.12
CA GLY A 148 -35.53 35.08 -17.49
C GLY A 148 -34.59 35.26 -16.31
N THR A 149 -35.16 35.55 -15.14
CA THR A 149 -34.51 35.57 -13.84
C THR A 149 -33.72 34.28 -13.56
N THR A 150 -32.41 34.36 -13.30
CA THR A 150 -31.72 33.42 -12.40
C THR A 150 -30.60 34.14 -11.64
N ARG A 151 -30.77 34.17 -10.31
CA ARG A 151 -29.89 34.76 -9.30
C ARG A 151 -28.61 33.93 -9.18
N ARG A 152 -27.45 34.57 -9.34
CA ARG A 152 -26.11 33.99 -9.08
C ARG A 152 -25.69 33.99 -7.60
N GLY A 153 -26.63 34.18 -6.66
CA GLY A 153 -26.32 34.43 -5.25
C GLY A 153 -27.27 33.81 -4.21
N SER A 154 -28.10 32.82 -4.57
CA SER A 154 -29.15 32.31 -3.65
C SER A 154 -28.91 30.95 -3.00
N ASN A 155 -27.84 30.20 -3.32
CA ASN A 155 -27.65 28.87 -2.73
C ASN A 155 -26.88 28.86 -1.40
N VAL A 156 -25.90 29.74 -1.19
CA VAL A 156 -25.09 29.78 0.05
C VAL A 156 -25.95 30.13 1.29
N GLY A 157 -26.97 30.98 1.11
CA GLY A 157 -27.89 31.35 2.19
C GLY A 157 -28.94 30.29 2.53
N ASN A 158 -29.14 29.27 1.69
CA ASN A 158 -30.25 28.32 1.84
C ASN A 158 -29.96 27.23 2.88
N PHE A 159 -28.70 26.81 3.03
CA PHE A 159 -28.31 25.76 3.98
C PHE A 159 -27.94 26.29 5.37
N ALA A 160 -27.69 27.59 5.51
CA ALA A 160 -27.31 28.20 6.79
C ALA A 160 -28.41 28.08 7.87
N ARG A 161 -29.69 28.06 7.46
CA ARG A 161 -30.86 27.98 8.37
C ARG A 161 -31.53 26.61 8.43
N LYS A 162 -31.05 25.63 7.66
CA LYS A 162 -31.64 24.29 7.68
C LYS A 162 -31.17 23.53 8.92
N THR A 163 -32.09 22.78 9.52
CA THR A 163 -31.76 21.75 10.51
C THR A 163 -31.12 20.56 9.80
N TRP A 164 -30.39 19.71 10.52
CA TRP A 164 -29.69 18.59 9.90
C TRP A 164 -29.54 17.39 10.83
N THR A 165 -29.43 16.20 10.25
CA THR A 165 -29.19 14.92 10.94
C THR A 165 -27.92 14.27 10.41
N VAL A 166 -27.28 13.45 11.25
CA VAL A 166 -26.14 12.61 10.84
C VAL A 166 -26.70 11.29 10.37
N GLU A 167 -26.33 10.89 9.16
CA GLU A 167 -26.76 9.65 8.52
C GLU A 167 -25.53 8.80 8.16
N PRO A 168 -25.64 7.47 8.08
CA PRO A 168 -24.56 6.64 7.55
C PRO A 168 -24.22 7.03 6.11
N ALA A 169 -22.93 7.11 5.82
CA ALA A 169 -22.45 7.49 4.49
C ALA A 169 -22.76 6.40 3.46
N ILE A 170 -23.29 6.82 2.31
CA ILE A 170 -23.50 5.94 1.15
C ILE A 170 -22.19 5.76 0.37
N GLN A 171 -21.33 6.79 0.37
CA GLN A 171 -19.98 6.75 -0.20
C GLN A 171 -18.97 6.25 0.83
N GLY A 172 -18.02 5.42 0.40
CA GLY A 172 -16.92 4.96 1.25
C GLY A 172 -16.53 3.51 1.00
N ASN A 173 -15.56 3.03 1.76
CA ASN A 173 -15.15 1.64 1.76
C ASN A 173 -15.95 0.89 2.85
N GLY A 174 -17.07 0.29 2.48
CA GLY A 174 -17.93 -0.42 3.43
C GLY A 174 -17.25 -1.60 4.09
N GLY A 175 -16.35 -2.30 3.39
CA GLY A 175 -15.55 -3.40 3.95
C GLY A 175 -14.64 -2.92 5.09
N LEU A 176 -13.96 -1.79 4.90
CA LEU A 176 -13.14 -1.16 5.95
C LEU A 176 -14.00 -0.73 7.15
N ILE A 177 -15.15 -0.10 6.88
CA ILE A 177 -16.07 0.35 7.95
C ILE A 177 -16.55 -0.84 8.77
N ASN A 178 -16.96 -1.93 8.11
CA ASN A 178 -17.42 -3.15 8.77
C ASN A 178 -16.31 -3.83 9.56
N ALA A 179 -15.09 -3.91 9.01
CA ALA A 179 -13.95 -4.51 9.71
C ALA A 179 -13.60 -3.75 11.00
N VAL A 180 -13.56 -2.42 10.94
CA VAL A 180 -13.29 -1.57 12.12
C VAL A 180 -14.43 -1.65 13.14
N ARG A 181 -15.68 -1.72 12.70
CA ARG A 181 -16.84 -1.90 13.59
C ARG A 181 -16.86 -3.27 14.25
N ALA A 182 -16.56 -4.34 13.51
CA ALA A 182 -16.47 -5.69 14.06
C ALA A 182 -15.37 -5.75 15.14
N HIS A 183 -14.24 -5.10 14.91
CA HIS A 183 -13.17 -4.98 15.89
C HIS A 183 -13.56 -4.20 17.15
N ASP A 184 -14.29 -3.11 16.96
CA ASP A 184 -14.81 -2.29 18.06
C ASP A 184 -15.87 -3.04 18.89
N ALA A 185 -16.68 -3.88 18.26
CA ALA A 185 -17.69 -4.68 18.94
C ALA A 185 -17.13 -5.90 19.67
N SER A 186 -16.04 -6.51 19.17
CA SER A 186 -15.43 -7.71 19.76
C SER A 186 -14.65 -7.42 21.05
N ARG A 187 -14.15 -6.19 21.22
CA ARG A 187 -13.37 -5.77 22.39
C ARG A 187 -14.21 -4.89 23.30
N SER A 188 -14.71 -5.48 24.39
CA SER A 188 -15.49 -4.80 25.44
C SER A 188 -14.68 -3.90 26.38
N ASP A 189 -13.35 -3.75 26.17
CA ASP A 189 -12.46 -3.00 27.06
C ASP A 189 -11.93 -1.70 26.43
N GLU A 190 -11.76 -0.68 27.29
CA GLU A 190 -11.46 0.74 27.05
C GLU A 190 -10.14 1.06 26.30
N ASP A 191 -9.46 0.08 25.71
CA ASP A 191 -8.08 0.22 25.19
C ASP A 191 -7.99 0.67 23.71
N PHE A 192 -9.06 0.53 22.91
CA PHE A 192 -9.07 0.93 21.49
C PHE A 192 -9.97 2.15 21.23
N GLN A 193 -9.45 3.36 21.47
CA GLN A 193 -10.15 4.59 21.11
C GLN A 193 -9.88 4.95 19.64
N LYS A 194 -10.83 4.64 18.75
CA LYS A 194 -10.75 4.99 17.32
C LYS A 194 -11.22 6.42 17.05
N ILE A 195 -10.58 7.11 16.11
CA ILE A 195 -11.01 8.41 15.59
C ILE A 195 -10.97 8.34 14.06
N TRP A 196 -12.12 8.52 13.40
CA TRP A 196 -12.18 8.58 11.94
C TRP A 196 -11.72 9.94 11.43
N VAL A 197 -11.00 9.97 10.30
CA VAL A 197 -10.61 11.20 9.62
C VAL A 197 -11.02 11.10 8.15
N GLY A 198 -11.84 12.04 7.67
CA GLY A 198 -12.34 11.99 6.30
C GLY A 198 -13.23 13.15 5.90
N THR A 199 -13.71 13.12 4.66
CA THR A 199 -14.70 14.07 4.12
C THR A 199 -16.13 13.54 4.26
N LEU A 200 -17.14 14.42 4.18
CA LEU A 200 -18.56 14.07 4.36
C LEU A 200 -19.23 13.41 3.13
N GLY A 201 -18.52 13.26 2.01
CA GLY A 201 -19.08 12.66 0.80
C GLY A 201 -20.02 13.57 0.00
N PHE A 202 -20.07 14.87 0.28
CA PHE A 202 -20.82 15.85 -0.51
C PHE A 202 -20.12 17.22 -0.58
N PRO A 203 -20.44 18.07 -1.58
CA PRO A 203 -19.85 19.40 -1.73
C PRO A 203 -20.14 20.33 -0.56
N THR A 204 -19.10 20.98 -0.04
CA THR A 204 -19.21 21.77 1.20
C THR A 204 -19.00 23.26 1.03
N ASP A 205 -18.59 23.75 -0.15
CA ASP A 205 -18.38 25.19 -0.37
C ASP A 205 -19.67 26.02 -0.28
N ALA A 206 -20.83 25.37 -0.46
CA ALA A 206 -22.12 26.02 -0.26
C ALA A 206 -22.47 26.25 1.23
N LEU A 207 -21.75 25.63 2.16
CA LEU A 207 -21.93 25.79 3.60
C LEU A 207 -21.13 26.98 4.12
N VAL A 208 -21.74 27.76 5.01
CA VAL A 208 -21.05 28.83 5.76
C VAL A 208 -20.12 28.22 6.82
N ASP A 209 -19.01 28.90 7.14
CA ASP A 209 -17.99 28.38 8.04
C ASP A 209 -18.53 28.02 9.44
N SER A 210 -19.44 28.83 9.98
CA SER A 210 -20.09 28.53 11.27
C SER A 210 -20.87 27.21 11.25
N LYS A 211 -21.45 26.83 10.11
CA LYS A 211 -22.16 25.55 9.94
C LYS A 211 -21.19 24.39 9.77
N LYS A 212 -20.05 24.61 9.10
CA LYS A 212 -18.97 23.61 9.00
C LYS A 212 -18.39 23.30 10.38
N GLU A 213 -18.18 24.32 11.21
CA GLU A 213 -17.72 24.18 12.61
C GLU A 213 -18.75 23.40 13.45
N GLU A 214 -20.03 23.78 13.41
CA GLU A 214 -21.11 23.06 14.10
C GLU A 214 -21.17 21.57 13.73
N ILE A 215 -21.04 21.25 12.44
CA ILE A 215 -21.00 19.86 11.95
C ILE A 215 -19.73 19.14 12.43
N SER A 216 -18.58 19.81 12.37
CA SER A 216 -17.28 19.27 12.82
C SER A 216 -17.31 18.93 14.30
N ASP A 217 -17.80 19.86 15.14
CA ASP A 217 -17.86 19.70 16.59
C ASP A 217 -18.80 18.54 16.97
N ARG A 218 -19.97 18.43 16.33
CA ARG A 218 -20.89 17.33 16.62
C ARG A 218 -20.30 15.99 16.22
N LEU A 219 -19.68 15.89 15.04
CA LEU A 219 -19.06 14.64 14.58
C LEU A 219 -17.87 14.24 15.44
N ALA A 220 -17.07 15.20 15.91
CA ALA A 220 -15.96 14.92 16.81
C ALA A 220 -16.44 14.43 18.18
N ASN A 221 -17.50 15.03 18.74
CA ASN A 221 -17.96 14.73 20.10
C ASN A 221 -18.92 13.52 20.19
N GLU A 222 -19.78 13.31 19.19
CA GLU A 222 -20.83 12.28 19.22
C GLU A 222 -20.48 11.03 18.40
N TYR A 223 -19.55 11.13 17.44
CA TYR A 223 -19.27 10.07 16.45
C TYR A 223 -17.78 9.71 16.32
N ASP A 224 -16.90 10.27 17.16
CA ASP A 224 -15.45 10.10 17.11
C ASP A 224 -14.88 10.34 15.68
N ALA A 225 -15.37 11.38 14.99
CA ALA A 225 -15.04 11.65 13.60
C ALA A 225 -14.56 13.10 13.38
N VAL A 226 -13.32 13.22 12.91
CA VAL A 226 -12.70 14.50 12.51
C VAL A 226 -12.94 14.75 11.04
N THR A 227 -13.63 15.85 10.74
CA THR A 227 -13.95 16.23 9.37
C THR A 227 -12.84 17.03 8.69
N VAL A 228 -12.58 16.67 7.43
CA VAL A 228 -11.73 17.43 6.51
C VAL A 228 -12.65 18.10 5.48
N PHE A 229 -12.52 19.43 5.34
CA PHE A 229 -13.29 20.23 4.39
C PHE A 229 -12.39 20.74 3.25
N PRO A 230 -12.05 19.90 2.25
CA PRO A 230 -11.41 20.38 1.04
C PRO A 230 -12.38 21.25 0.22
N SER A 231 -11.86 22.17 -0.59
CA SER A 231 -12.69 22.93 -1.52
C SER A 231 -13.35 22.01 -2.54
N ASP A 232 -14.56 22.35 -3.01
CA ASP A 232 -15.31 21.56 -4.01
C ASP A 232 -14.47 21.34 -5.28
N ARG A 233 -13.65 22.34 -5.63
CA ARG A 233 -12.73 22.29 -6.77
C ARG A 233 -11.62 21.26 -6.55
N ASP A 234 -10.97 21.28 -5.39
CA ASP A 234 -9.81 20.42 -5.13
C ASP A 234 -10.23 18.97 -4.99
N ILE A 235 -11.33 18.68 -4.30
CA ILE A 235 -11.83 17.30 -4.15
C ILE A 235 -12.36 16.73 -5.48
N ASN A 236 -13.00 17.55 -6.32
CA ASN A 236 -13.42 17.11 -7.66
C ASN A 236 -12.21 16.82 -8.57
N GLY A 237 -11.18 17.67 -8.52
CA GLY A 237 -9.92 17.44 -9.24
C GLY A 237 -9.13 16.24 -8.71
N HIS A 238 -9.11 16.03 -7.39
CA HIS A 238 -8.49 14.88 -6.74
C HIS A 238 -9.25 13.58 -7.08
N TYR A 239 -10.55 13.49 -6.77
CA TYR A 239 -11.28 12.22 -6.78
C TYR A 239 -11.67 11.79 -8.19
N THR A 240 -12.39 12.64 -8.93
CA THR A 240 -12.90 12.29 -10.26
C THR A 240 -11.78 12.29 -11.30
N HIS A 241 -10.85 13.24 -11.23
CA HIS A 241 -9.86 13.44 -12.30
C HIS A 241 -8.57 12.67 -12.03
N TYR A 242 -7.90 12.88 -10.90
CA TYR A 242 -6.65 12.16 -10.64
C TYR A 242 -6.89 10.71 -10.20
N CYS A 243 -7.73 10.48 -9.19
CA CYS A 243 -7.95 9.16 -8.62
C CYS A 243 -8.68 8.21 -9.59
N LYS A 244 -9.85 8.61 -10.14
CA LYS A 244 -10.66 7.73 -11.00
C LYS A 244 -10.22 7.67 -12.46
N THR A 245 -9.62 8.74 -13.01
CA THR A 245 -9.15 8.71 -14.40
C THR A 245 -7.70 8.22 -14.54
N ILE A 246 -6.81 8.49 -13.57
CA ILE A 246 -5.37 8.18 -13.71
C ILE A 246 -4.97 6.99 -12.83
N LEU A 247 -5.10 7.10 -11.50
CA LEU A 247 -4.63 6.06 -10.58
C LEU A 247 -5.41 4.75 -10.73
N TRP A 248 -6.75 4.82 -10.73
CA TRP A 248 -7.62 3.65 -10.78
C TRP A 248 -7.37 2.79 -12.03
N PRO A 249 -7.36 3.32 -13.27
CA PRO A 249 -7.09 2.51 -14.44
C PRO A 249 -5.67 1.92 -14.43
N VAL A 250 -4.65 2.69 -14.05
CA VAL A 250 -3.25 2.20 -14.00
C VAL A 250 -3.09 1.07 -12.99
N PHE A 251 -3.67 1.20 -11.79
CA PHE A 251 -3.59 0.17 -10.74
C PHE A 251 -4.27 -1.14 -11.17
N HIS A 252 -5.23 -1.06 -12.11
CA HIS A 252 -5.97 -2.20 -12.66
C HIS A 252 -5.54 -2.60 -14.08
N TYR A 253 -4.35 -2.18 -14.53
CA TYR A 253 -3.76 -2.52 -15.85
C TYR A 253 -4.56 -2.03 -17.07
N GLN A 254 -5.32 -0.95 -16.89
CA GLN A 254 -6.04 -0.27 -17.95
C GLN A 254 -5.33 1.03 -18.29
N ILE A 255 -4.26 0.93 -19.07
CA ILE A 255 -3.56 2.11 -19.57
C ILE A 255 -4.42 2.71 -20.69
N PRO A 256 -4.90 3.95 -20.57
CA PRO A 256 -5.73 4.55 -21.61
C PRO A 256 -4.96 4.70 -22.93
N ASP A 257 -5.56 4.25 -24.05
CA ASP A 257 -4.98 4.37 -25.41
C ASP A 257 -4.72 5.84 -25.83
N HIS A 258 -5.46 6.76 -25.21
CA HIS A 258 -5.23 8.19 -25.29
C HIS A 258 -4.89 8.71 -23.89
N PRO A 259 -3.61 8.86 -23.53
CA PRO A 259 -3.25 9.60 -22.34
C PRO A 259 -3.88 11.00 -22.51
N LYS A 260 -4.78 11.37 -21.59
CA LYS A 260 -5.17 12.79 -21.45
C LYS A 260 -3.87 13.61 -21.35
N SER A 261 -3.90 14.85 -21.82
CA SER A 261 -2.68 15.66 -21.94
C SER A 261 -1.79 15.59 -20.68
N LYS A 262 -0.46 15.57 -20.83
CA LYS A 262 0.45 15.73 -19.69
C LYS A 262 0.08 16.97 -18.85
N ALA A 263 -0.39 18.05 -19.50
CA ALA A 263 -0.94 19.22 -18.83
C ALA A 263 -2.19 18.94 -17.98
N TYR A 264 -3.06 18.02 -18.39
CA TYR A 264 -4.21 17.57 -17.59
C TYR A 264 -3.76 16.75 -16.38
N GLU A 265 -2.75 15.91 -16.52
CA GLU A 265 -2.15 15.16 -15.41
C GLU A 265 -1.47 16.09 -14.41
N ASP A 266 -0.61 17.00 -14.88
CA ASP A 266 0.11 17.99 -14.06
C ASP A 266 -0.87 18.90 -13.29
N HIS A 267 -1.95 19.36 -13.93
CA HIS A 267 -2.97 20.16 -13.26
C HIS A 267 -3.78 19.35 -12.24
N SER A 268 -4.12 18.09 -12.55
CA SER A 268 -4.87 17.21 -11.65
C SER A 268 -4.04 16.78 -10.43
N TRP A 269 -2.72 16.68 -10.59
CA TRP A 269 -1.78 16.35 -9.52
C TRP A 269 -1.76 17.40 -8.39
N GLU A 270 -1.86 18.69 -8.72
CA GLU A 270 -1.90 19.74 -7.70
C GLU A 270 -3.12 19.58 -6.77
N PHE A 271 -4.28 19.28 -7.34
CA PHE A 271 -5.48 18.97 -6.55
C PHE A 271 -5.28 17.71 -5.70
N TYR A 272 -4.62 16.69 -6.23
CA TYR A 272 -4.30 15.49 -5.47
C TYR A 272 -3.44 15.81 -4.25
N ARG A 273 -2.36 16.58 -4.44
CA ARG A 273 -1.48 17.04 -3.35
C ARG A 273 -2.22 17.91 -2.33
N ASN A 274 -3.04 18.86 -2.76
CA ASN A 274 -3.77 19.77 -1.87
C ASN A 274 -4.72 19.00 -0.93
N VAL A 275 -5.48 18.03 -1.46
CA VAL A 275 -6.35 17.21 -0.62
C VAL A 275 -5.53 16.36 0.35
N ASN A 276 -4.45 15.71 -0.10
CA ASN A 276 -3.56 14.96 0.79
C ASN A 276 -2.97 15.86 1.90
N GLN A 277 -2.59 17.09 1.58
CA GLN A 277 -2.07 18.06 2.54
C GLN A 277 -3.14 18.45 3.57
N ASN A 278 -4.38 18.71 3.15
CA ASN A 278 -5.50 19.00 4.06
C ASN A 278 -5.73 17.86 5.07
N PHE A 279 -5.63 16.61 4.62
CA PHE A 279 -5.70 15.44 5.49
C PHE A 279 -4.53 15.37 6.47
N ALA A 280 -3.30 15.53 5.99
CA ALA A 280 -2.11 15.52 6.82
C ALA A 280 -2.18 16.62 7.89
N ASP A 281 -2.53 17.86 7.51
CA ASP A 281 -2.66 19.00 8.42
C ASP A 281 -3.72 18.75 9.50
N LYS A 282 -4.87 18.17 9.13
CA LYS A 282 -5.93 17.83 10.09
C LYS A 282 -5.51 16.73 11.06
N ILE A 283 -4.80 15.70 10.60
CA ILE A 283 -4.27 14.66 11.49
C ILE A 283 -3.23 15.26 12.45
N ILE A 284 -2.27 16.04 11.93
CA ILE A 284 -1.22 16.68 12.73
C ILE A 284 -1.82 17.62 13.80
N ALA A 285 -2.86 18.38 13.47
CA ALA A 285 -3.51 19.29 14.40
C ALA A 285 -4.20 18.59 15.58
N ASN A 286 -4.64 17.35 15.40
CA ASN A 286 -5.35 16.56 16.41
C ASN A 286 -4.47 15.49 17.08
N TYR A 287 -3.27 15.26 16.55
CA TYR A 287 -2.35 14.23 17.02
C TYR A 287 -1.80 14.52 18.42
N LYS A 288 -1.82 13.51 19.30
CA LYS A 288 -1.09 13.49 20.56
C LYS A 288 0.02 12.45 20.50
N ARG A 289 1.12 12.71 21.22
CA ARG A 289 2.26 11.79 21.27
C ARG A 289 1.80 10.40 21.76
N GLY A 290 2.10 9.38 20.97
CA GLY A 290 1.71 7.99 21.25
C GLY A 290 0.44 7.54 20.53
N ASP A 291 -0.26 8.44 19.82
CA ASP A 291 -1.36 8.03 18.95
C ASP A 291 -0.84 7.26 17.72
N ILE A 292 -1.71 6.38 17.21
CA ILE A 292 -1.48 5.53 16.03
C ILE A 292 -2.22 6.14 14.84
N ILE A 293 -1.60 6.17 13.67
CA ILE A 293 -2.19 6.71 12.45
C ILE A 293 -2.27 5.62 11.39
N TRP A 294 -3.47 5.23 11.00
CA TRP A 294 -3.74 4.35 9.87
C TRP A 294 -4.27 5.14 8.68
N VAL A 295 -3.58 5.06 7.54
CA VAL A 295 -3.99 5.70 6.29
C VAL A 295 -4.43 4.62 5.31
N HIS A 296 -5.61 4.79 4.70
CA HIS A 296 -6.18 3.80 3.81
C HIS A 296 -6.34 4.29 2.37
N ASP A 297 -5.93 3.40 1.47
CA ASP A 297 -6.24 3.40 0.04
C ASP A 297 -5.52 4.45 -0.84
N TYR A 298 -5.63 4.26 -2.17
CA TYR A 298 -4.90 5.03 -3.19
C TYR A 298 -5.25 6.53 -3.27
N HIS A 299 -6.27 6.96 -2.54
CA HIS A 299 -6.67 8.37 -2.45
C HIS A 299 -5.68 9.21 -1.62
N LEU A 300 -4.98 8.57 -0.67
CA LEU A 300 -4.19 9.24 0.37
C LEU A 300 -2.71 8.79 0.38
N LEU A 301 -2.15 8.45 -0.80
CA LEU A 301 -0.78 7.89 -0.91
C LEU A 301 0.31 8.82 -0.38
N LEU A 302 0.09 10.15 -0.35
CA LEU A 302 1.10 11.12 0.09
C LEU A 302 1.04 11.43 1.58
N VAL A 303 -0.08 11.12 2.23
CA VAL A 303 -0.33 11.47 3.63
C VAL A 303 0.75 10.91 4.57
N PRO A 304 1.21 9.64 4.47
CA PRO A 304 2.21 9.11 5.39
C PRO A 304 3.53 9.91 5.34
N GLY A 305 4.02 10.22 4.15
CA GLY A 305 5.21 11.05 3.94
C GLY A 305 5.04 12.50 4.43
N MET A 306 3.87 13.10 4.20
CA MET A 306 3.57 14.46 4.68
C MET A 306 3.52 14.54 6.22
N ILE A 307 2.90 13.56 6.87
CA ILE A 307 2.83 13.48 8.34
C ILE A 307 4.24 13.27 8.90
N ARG A 308 5.02 12.33 8.35
CA ARG A 308 6.36 12.01 8.83
C ARG A 308 7.29 13.23 8.87
N LYS A 309 7.20 14.12 7.88
CA LYS A 309 8.00 15.36 7.82
C LYS A 309 7.74 16.30 9.01
N ARG A 310 6.55 16.24 9.62
CA ARG A 310 6.15 17.10 10.75
C ARG A 310 6.18 16.36 12.08
N LEU A 311 5.93 15.05 12.06
CA LEU A 311 5.91 14.15 13.21
C LEU A 311 6.87 12.97 12.96
N PRO A 312 8.19 13.14 13.17
CA PRO A 312 9.20 12.12 12.89
C PRO A 312 9.01 10.82 13.68
N ASP A 313 8.45 10.89 14.90
CA ASP A 313 8.30 9.76 15.82
C ASP A 313 6.90 9.10 15.77
N ALA A 314 6.00 9.56 14.90
CA ALA A 314 4.62 9.04 14.85
C ALA A 314 4.58 7.57 14.40
N GLN A 315 3.65 6.78 14.95
CA GLN A 315 3.38 5.43 14.47
C GLN A 315 2.40 5.51 13.31
N ILE A 316 2.85 5.19 12.09
CA ILE A 316 2.06 5.35 10.86
C ILE A 316 1.98 4.01 10.13
N GLY A 317 0.78 3.47 9.95
CA GLY A 317 0.48 2.37 9.05
C GLY A 317 -0.21 2.87 7.78
N PHE A 318 0.11 2.26 6.64
CA PHE A 318 -0.59 2.48 5.38
C PHE A 318 -1.10 1.15 4.82
N PHE A 319 -2.37 1.09 4.44
CA PHE A 319 -2.96 -0.10 3.82
C PHE A 319 -3.59 0.24 2.47
N LEU A 320 -3.17 -0.47 1.41
CA LEU A 320 -3.75 -0.31 0.08
C LEU A 320 -4.84 -1.37 -0.18
N HIS A 321 -6.08 -0.91 -0.35
CA HIS A 321 -7.23 -1.78 -0.60
C HIS A 321 -7.34 -2.20 -2.07
N ALA A 322 -6.97 -1.31 -2.99
CA ALA A 322 -6.89 -1.60 -4.42
C ALA A 322 -5.72 -2.54 -4.77
N ALA A 323 -5.70 -3.02 -6.02
CA ALA A 323 -4.54 -3.75 -6.54
C ALA A 323 -3.31 -2.83 -6.65
N PHE A 324 -2.10 -3.41 -6.53
CA PHE A 324 -0.85 -2.71 -6.84
C PHE A 324 -0.26 -3.22 -8.16
N PRO A 325 0.04 -2.34 -9.12
CA PRO A 325 0.51 -2.74 -10.44
C PRO A 325 1.99 -3.15 -10.43
N SER A 326 2.44 -3.93 -11.42
CA SER A 326 3.85 -4.22 -11.64
C SER A 326 4.67 -2.95 -11.92
N SER A 327 5.99 -3.05 -11.78
CA SER A 327 6.90 -1.93 -12.02
C SER A 327 6.82 -1.36 -13.45
N GLU A 328 6.42 -2.17 -14.44
CA GLU A 328 6.26 -1.73 -15.81
C GLU A 328 5.07 -0.79 -16.00
N VAL A 329 3.93 -1.16 -15.40
CA VAL A 329 2.71 -0.37 -15.48
C VAL A 329 2.78 0.85 -14.56
N PHE A 330 3.36 0.70 -13.36
CA PHE A 330 3.52 1.83 -12.43
C PHE A 330 4.40 2.95 -13.01
N ARG A 331 5.39 2.60 -13.86
CA ARG A 331 6.25 3.57 -14.55
C ARG A 331 5.52 4.50 -15.51
N CYS A 332 4.32 4.13 -15.96
CA CYS A 332 3.50 5.00 -16.80
C CYS A 332 3.03 6.26 -16.06
N LEU A 333 3.03 6.26 -14.73
CA LEU A 333 2.72 7.44 -13.92
C LEU A 333 3.87 8.44 -13.97
N SER A 334 3.57 9.72 -14.23
CA SER A 334 4.58 10.77 -14.25
C SER A 334 5.11 11.10 -12.85
N THR A 335 4.25 11.07 -11.84
CA THR A 335 4.52 11.40 -10.42
C THR A 335 4.83 10.16 -9.57
N ARG A 336 5.37 9.12 -10.21
CA ARG A 336 5.63 7.80 -9.61
C ARG A 336 6.55 7.85 -8.39
N THR A 337 7.57 8.72 -8.42
CA THR A 337 8.55 8.85 -7.34
C THR A 337 7.89 9.42 -6.08
N GLU A 338 7.14 10.50 -6.23
CA GLU A 338 6.44 11.17 -5.12
C GLU A 338 5.39 10.26 -4.48
N LEU A 339 4.70 9.43 -5.27
CA LEU A 339 3.75 8.44 -4.76
C LEU A 339 4.45 7.37 -3.90
N LEU A 340 5.60 6.86 -4.33
CA LEU A 340 6.39 5.88 -3.57
C LEU A 340 6.94 6.48 -2.29
N GLU A 341 7.56 7.65 -2.37
CA GLU A 341 8.08 8.38 -1.20
C GLU A 341 6.96 8.73 -0.20
N GLY A 342 5.77 9.05 -0.72
CA GLY A 342 4.56 9.26 0.07
C GLY A 342 4.20 8.04 0.92
N MET A 343 4.14 6.85 0.31
CA MET A 343 3.85 5.60 1.01
C MET A 343 4.95 5.21 1.99
N LEU A 344 6.22 5.40 1.60
CA LEU A 344 7.41 5.07 2.41
C LEU A 344 7.58 5.96 3.66
N GLY A 345 6.73 6.98 3.86
CA GLY A 345 6.62 7.68 5.14
C GLY A 345 6.05 6.84 6.29
N ALA A 346 5.35 5.75 5.97
CA ALA A 346 4.76 4.81 6.92
C ALA A 346 5.79 3.85 7.54
N ASN A 347 5.59 3.45 8.80
CA ASN A 347 6.37 2.38 9.44
C ASN A 347 6.05 1.02 8.80
N LEU A 348 4.78 0.81 8.44
CA LEU A 348 4.27 -0.39 7.81
C LEU A 348 3.46 -0.02 6.56
N VAL A 349 3.80 -0.63 5.42
CA VAL A 349 3.01 -0.58 4.19
C VAL A 349 2.44 -1.98 3.94
N ALA A 350 1.12 -2.10 3.94
CA ALA A 350 0.42 -3.37 3.84
C ALA A 350 -0.51 -3.45 2.61
N PHE A 351 -0.59 -4.65 2.03
CA PHE A 351 -1.38 -4.93 0.82
C PHE A 351 -2.34 -6.10 1.02
N GLN A 352 -3.28 -6.28 0.08
CA GLN A 352 -4.21 -7.42 0.09
C GLN A 352 -3.52 -8.77 -0.15
N THR A 353 -2.55 -8.83 -1.07
CA THR A 353 -1.92 -10.08 -1.50
C THR A 353 -0.40 -9.97 -1.49
N LYS A 354 0.27 -11.14 -1.43
CA LYS A 354 1.72 -11.23 -1.54
C LYS A 354 2.24 -10.72 -2.90
N GLU A 355 1.48 -10.91 -3.98
CA GLU A 355 1.81 -10.40 -5.32
C GLU A 355 1.97 -8.88 -5.30
N TYR A 356 1.00 -8.17 -4.70
CA TYR A 356 1.02 -6.70 -4.64
C TYR A 356 2.15 -6.17 -3.77
N ALA A 357 2.44 -6.82 -2.64
CA ALA A 357 3.60 -6.50 -1.81
C ALA A 357 4.91 -6.68 -2.58
N HIS A 358 5.05 -7.76 -3.35
CA HIS A 358 6.23 -8.01 -4.18
C HIS A 358 6.38 -6.97 -5.30
N HIS A 359 5.30 -6.64 -6.02
CA HIS A 359 5.31 -5.57 -7.02
C HIS A 359 5.74 -4.22 -6.43
N PHE A 360 5.30 -3.89 -5.21
CA PHE A 360 5.72 -2.67 -4.52
C PHE A 360 7.22 -2.67 -4.20
N LEU A 361 7.75 -3.76 -3.64
CA LEU A 361 9.18 -3.92 -3.35
C LEU A 361 10.05 -3.79 -4.62
N GLN A 362 9.66 -4.48 -5.70
CA GLN A 362 10.36 -4.41 -6.99
C GLN A 362 10.31 -3.00 -7.57
N THR A 363 9.16 -2.32 -7.45
CA THR A 363 8.97 -0.94 -7.93
C THR A 363 9.83 0.05 -7.13
N CYS A 364 9.94 -0.12 -5.81
CA CYS A 364 10.82 0.69 -4.96
C CYS A 364 12.29 0.50 -5.36
N SER A 365 12.75 -0.76 -5.45
CA SER A 365 14.11 -1.10 -5.90
C SER A 365 14.44 -0.48 -7.26
N ARG A 366 13.52 -0.61 -8.22
CA ARG A 366 13.70 -0.13 -9.60
C ARG A 366 13.75 1.38 -9.71
N LEU A 367 12.82 2.08 -9.06
CA LEU A 367 12.62 3.52 -9.27
C LEU A 367 13.37 4.41 -8.29
N LEU A 368 13.56 3.95 -7.05
CA LEU A 368 14.26 4.70 -6.02
C LEU A 368 15.71 4.21 -5.82
N THR A 369 16.10 3.10 -6.48
CA THR A 369 17.44 2.50 -6.34
C THR A 369 17.75 2.19 -4.87
N VAL A 370 16.74 1.70 -4.14
CA VAL A 370 16.82 1.32 -2.73
C VAL A 370 16.89 -0.20 -2.59
N GLU A 371 17.50 -0.66 -1.51
CA GLU A 371 17.54 -2.08 -1.19
C GLU A 371 16.14 -2.54 -0.73
N ALA A 372 15.54 -3.43 -1.53
CA ALA A 372 14.29 -4.08 -1.21
C ALA A 372 14.56 -5.52 -0.75
N THR A 373 14.23 -5.79 0.51
CA THR A 373 14.29 -7.13 1.10
C THR A 373 12.90 -7.76 1.10
N PRO A 374 12.75 -9.08 1.33
CA PRO A 374 11.43 -9.70 1.49
C PRO A 374 10.59 -9.11 2.63
N GLU A 375 11.23 -8.50 3.64
CA GLU A 375 10.59 -7.95 4.83
C GLU A 375 10.19 -6.47 4.66
N GLY A 376 10.79 -5.76 3.71
CA GLY A 376 10.59 -4.33 3.58
C GLY A 376 11.66 -3.61 2.77
N VAL A 377 11.56 -2.28 2.77
CA VAL A 377 12.45 -1.36 2.06
C VAL A 377 13.40 -0.69 3.04
N GLN A 378 14.70 -0.80 2.77
CA GLN A 378 15.75 -0.16 3.57
C GLN A 378 16.07 1.23 3.00
N LEU A 379 15.67 2.28 3.73
CA LEU A 379 16.00 3.67 3.45
C LEU A 379 17.25 4.08 4.24
N GLU A 380 17.80 5.26 3.95
CA GLU A 380 19.01 5.77 4.63
C GLU A 380 18.81 5.95 6.14
N GLU A 381 17.66 6.47 6.54
CA GLU A 381 17.39 6.79 7.96
C GLU A 381 16.50 5.74 8.65
N ARG A 382 15.81 4.87 7.90
CA ARG A 382 14.77 4.01 8.46
C ARG A 382 14.54 2.75 7.63
N PHE A 383 13.90 1.78 8.25
CA PHE A 383 13.36 0.61 7.54
C PHE A 383 11.84 0.72 7.48
N VAL A 384 11.28 0.42 6.32
CA VAL A 384 9.83 0.40 6.11
C VAL A 384 9.41 -1.04 5.91
N ASN A 385 8.74 -1.61 6.91
CA ASN A 385 8.24 -2.98 6.82
C ASN A 385 7.13 -3.05 5.76
N VAL A 386 7.14 -4.11 4.96
CA VAL A 386 6.11 -4.40 3.96
C VAL A 386 5.44 -5.72 4.30
N SER A 387 4.11 -5.71 4.43
CA SER A 387 3.33 -6.93 4.72
C SER A 387 2.16 -7.11 3.77
N HIS A 388 1.50 -8.26 3.86
CA HIS A 388 0.24 -8.53 3.17
C HIS A 388 -0.75 -9.12 4.17
N GLU A 389 -1.92 -8.49 4.28
CA GLU A 389 -2.96 -8.88 5.23
C GLU A 389 -4.31 -8.73 4.51
N PRO A 390 -4.87 -9.81 3.94
CA PRO A 390 -6.08 -9.73 3.14
C PRO A 390 -7.30 -9.39 4.02
N ILE A 391 -8.06 -8.36 3.63
CA ILE A 391 -9.24 -7.92 4.39
C ILE A 391 -10.34 -8.99 4.41
N GLY A 392 -10.98 -9.14 5.58
CA GLY A 392 -12.09 -10.05 5.82
C GLY A 392 -13.45 -9.36 5.92
N VAL A 393 -14.50 -10.16 6.03
CA VAL A 393 -15.88 -9.73 6.27
C VAL A 393 -16.27 -9.89 7.74
N ASP A 394 -17.46 -9.44 8.12
CA ASP A 394 -18.05 -9.65 9.45
C ASP A 394 -19.12 -10.77 9.40
N PRO A 395 -18.79 -12.02 9.82
CA PRO A 395 -19.74 -13.12 9.80
C PRO A 395 -20.94 -12.90 10.73
N GLU A 396 -20.74 -12.31 11.90
CA GLU A 396 -21.81 -12.11 12.88
C GLU A 396 -22.79 -11.04 12.42
N GLY A 397 -22.26 -9.92 11.92
CA GLY A 397 -23.07 -8.87 11.32
C GLY A 397 -23.91 -9.40 10.15
N MET A 398 -23.30 -10.21 9.27
CA MET A 398 -23.99 -10.77 8.11
C MET A 398 -25.09 -11.77 8.50
N ALA A 399 -24.84 -12.61 9.52
CA ALA A 399 -25.85 -13.51 10.04
C ALA A 399 -27.05 -12.75 10.62
N LYS A 400 -26.81 -11.71 11.42
CA LYS A 400 -27.86 -10.84 11.98
C LYS A 400 -28.66 -10.13 10.89
N ALA A 401 -27.98 -9.56 9.89
CA ALA A 401 -28.63 -8.90 8.76
C ALA A 401 -29.53 -9.87 7.98
N ARG A 402 -29.12 -11.13 7.82
CA ARG A 402 -29.91 -12.14 7.14
C ARG A 402 -31.18 -12.54 7.89
N GLU A 403 -31.19 -12.45 9.22
CA GLU A 403 -32.37 -12.73 10.06
C GLU A 403 -33.42 -11.62 10.04
N GLU A 404 -33.12 -10.45 9.45
CA GLU A 404 -34.05 -9.33 9.41
C GLU A 404 -35.36 -9.70 8.65
N PRO A 405 -36.55 -9.27 9.15
CA PRO A 405 -37.83 -9.63 8.55
C PRO A 405 -37.95 -9.23 7.07
N GLU A 406 -37.37 -8.08 6.69
CA GLU A 406 -37.37 -7.62 5.31
C GLU A 406 -36.57 -8.56 4.39
N VAL A 407 -35.43 -9.06 4.86
CA VAL A 407 -34.61 -10.04 4.10
C VAL A 407 -35.35 -11.35 3.93
N GLN A 408 -35.98 -11.85 5.00
CA GLN A 408 -36.76 -13.09 4.95
C GLN A 408 -37.95 -13.00 4.00
N GLU A 409 -38.59 -11.84 3.90
CA GLU A 409 -39.65 -11.61 2.92
C GLU A 409 -39.10 -11.62 1.49
N TRP A 410 -37.99 -10.92 1.23
CA TRP A 410 -37.34 -10.95 -0.09
C TRP A 410 -36.87 -12.34 -0.50
N ILE A 411 -36.38 -13.15 0.44
CA ILE A 411 -36.01 -14.56 0.19
C ILE A 411 -37.21 -15.32 -0.37
N LYS A 412 -38.38 -15.24 0.28
CA LYS A 412 -39.61 -15.92 -0.18
C LYS A 412 -40.04 -15.44 -1.55
N VAL A 413 -40.07 -14.11 -1.74
CA VAL A 413 -40.46 -13.47 -3.00
C VAL A 413 -39.58 -13.95 -4.16
N ILE A 414 -38.27 -14.01 -3.98
CA ILE A 414 -37.34 -14.43 -5.03
C ILE A 414 -37.46 -15.95 -5.27
N GLN A 415 -37.63 -16.76 -4.23
CA GLN A 415 -37.81 -18.21 -4.35
C GLN A 415 -39.10 -18.58 -5.10
N GLU A 416 -40.21 -17.90 -4.80
CA GLU A 416 -41.48 -18.12 -5.50
C GLU A 416 -41.37 -17.74 -6.98
N ARG A 417 -40.74 -16.60 -7.28
CA ARG A 417 -40.57 -16.10 -8.65
C ARG A 417 -39.73 -17.04 -9.52
N TYR A 418 -38.65 -17.59 -8.99
CA TYR A 418 -37.70 -18.43 -9.72
C TYR A 418 -37.82 -19.92 -9.37
N LYS A 419 -39.01 -20.36 -8.92
CA LYS A 419 -39.25 -21.75 -8.56
C LYS A 419 -38.96 -22.69 -9.74
N GLY A 420 -38.15 -23.72 -9.50
CA GLY A 420 -37.75 -24.69 -10.51
C GLY A 420 -36.72 -24.17 -11.53
N LYS A 421 -36.10 -23.01 -11.29
CA LYS A 421 -34.98 -22.49 -12.07
C LYS A 421 -33.70 -22.44 -11.23
N HIS A 422 -32.57 -22.54 -11.91
CA HIS A 422 -31.25 -22.29 -11.34
C HIS A 422 -30.88 -20.82 -11.51
N LEU A 423 -30.47 -20.19 -10.41
CA LEU A 423 -30.17 -18.78 -10.33
C LEU A 423 -28.65 -18.57 -10.24
N ILE A 424 -28.10 -17.94 -11.27
CA ILE A 424 -26.73 -17.42 -11.24
C ILE A 424 -26.84 -15.95 -10.83
N VAL A 425 -26.18 -15.56 -9.76
CA VAL A 425 -26.16 -14.17 -9.30
C VAL A 425 -24.81 -13.55 -9.55
N ALA A 426 -24.84 -12.30 -10.01
CA ALA A 426 -23.68 -11.47 -10.18
C ALA A 426 -24.04 -10.02 -9.80
N ARG A 427 -23.17 -9.38 -9.03
CA ARG A 427 -23.30 -7.97 -8.66
C ARG A 427 -21.96 -7.32 -8.89
N ASP A 428 -21.93 -6.32 -9.77
CA ASP A 428 -20.69 -5.67 -10.15
C ASP A 428 -20.95 -4.20 -10.47
N LYS A 429 -19.95 -3.38 -10.19
CA LYS A 429 -19.92 -2.02 -10.71
C LYS A 429 -19.73 -2.07 -12.22
N LEU A 430 -20.50 -1.28 -12.96
CA LEU A 430 -20.33 -1.21 -14.40
C LEU A 430 -19.12 -0.34 -14.75
N ASP A 431 -17.94 -0.94 -14.70
CA ASP A 431 -16.69 -0.37 -15.13
C ASP A 431 -15.91 -1.35 -16.01
N ASN A 432 -14.82 -0.89 -16.61
CA ASN A 432 -14.00 -1.73 -17.48
C ASN A 432 -13.27 -2.83 -16.71
N VAL A 433 -13.16 -2.74 -15.38
CA VAL A 433 -12.34 -3.61 -14.53
C VAL A 433 -13.12 -4.82 -14.02
N ARG A 434 -14.42 -4.68 -13.74
CA ARG A 434 -15.27 -5.75 -13.18
C ARG A 434 -15.69 -6.83 -14.19
N GLY A 435 -15.38 -6.65 -15.47
CA GLY A 435 -15.53 -7.70 -16.47
C GLY A 435 -16.97 -8.12 -16.76
N VAL A 436 -17.96 -7.22 -16.58
CA VAL A 436 -19.38 -7.49 -16.88
C VAL A 436 -19.57 -7.90 -18.34
N ARG A 437 -18.85 -7.24 -19.27
CA ARG A 437 -18.85 -7.59 -20.70
C ARG A 437 -18.44 -9.05 -20.91
N GLN A 438 -17.32 -9.47 -20.33
CA GLN A 438 -16.76 -10.82 -20.44
C GLN A 438 -17.74 -11.86 -19.87
N LYS A 439 -18.37 -11.56 -18.73
CA LYS A 439 -19.39 -12.40 -18.11
C LYS A 439 -20.58 -12.66 -19.03
N LEU A 440 -21.14 -11.61 -19.63
CA LEU A 440 -22.31 -11.75 -20.52
C LEU A 440 -21.96 -12.53 -21.79
N LEU A 441 -20.77 -12.32 -22.37
CA LEU A 441 -20.31 -13.09 -23.53
C LEU A 441 -20.10 -14.58 -23.19
N ALA A 442 -19.55 -14.90 -22.02
CA ALA A 442 -19.42 -16.27 -21.56
C ALA A 442 -20.80 -16.93 -21.31
N TYR A 443 -21.75 -16.18 -20.75
CA TYR A 443 -23.11 -16.66 -20.53
C TYR A 443 -23.87 -16.91 -21.86
N GLU A 444 -23.73 -16.01 -22.84
CA GLU A 444 -24.25 -16.20 -24.19
C GLU A 444 -23.68 -17.48 -24.83
N LEU A 445 -22.36 -17.69 -24.73
CA LEU A 445 -21.71 -18.89 -25.23
C LEU A 445 -22.21 -20.16 -24.53
N PHE A 446 -22.43 -20.10 -23.21
CA PHE A 446 -23.00 -21.20 -22.42
C PHE A 446 -24.40 -21.59 -22.93
N LEU A 447 -25.30 -20.62 -23.13
CA LEU A 447 -26.65 -20.87 -23.63
C LEU A 447 -26.65 -21.46 -25.04
N ASN A 448 -25.71 -21.02 -25.88
CA ASN A 448 -25.55 -21.53 -27.24
C ASN A 448 -25.04 -22.98 -27.24
N LYS A 449 -24.00 -23.28 -26.45
CA LYS A 449 -23.32 -24.58 -26.40
C LYS A 449 -24.11 -25.65 -25.66
N TYR A 450 -24.93 -25.28 -24.68
CA TYR A 450 -25.67 -26.22 -23.83
C TYR A 450 -27.20 -25.97 -23.86
N PRO A 451 -27.90 -26.43 -24.91
CA PRO A 451 -29.33 -26.17 -25.09
C PRO A 451 -30.23 -26.63 -23.94
N GLN A 452 -29.81 -27.66 -23.18
CA GLN A 452 -30.56 -28.20 -22.04
C GLN A 452 -30.77 -27.19 -20.91
N TRP A 453 -29.92 -26.15 -20.83
CA TRP A 453 -29.98 -25.14 -19.78
C TRP A 453 -30.78 -23.89 -20.17
N ARG A 454 -31.11 -23.71 -21.46
CA ARG A 454 -31.73 -22.49 -22.00
C ARG A 454 -33.05 -22.07 -21.35
N GLN A 455 -33.81 -23.02 -20.82
CA GLN A 455 -35.08 -22.75 -20.15
C GLN A 455 -35.01 -22.94 -18.63
N ASN A 456 -33.86 -23.38 -18.10
CA ASN A 456 -33.72 -23.82 -16.72
C ASN A 456 -32.81 -22.91 -15.88
N VAL A 457 -32.07 -21.99 -16.51
CA VAL A 457 -31.11 -21.10 -15.85
C VAL A 457 -31.50 -19.65 -16.05
N VAL A 458 -31.34 -18.84 -15.01
CA VAL A 458 -31.47 -17.38 -15.06
C VAL A 458 -30.20 -16.74 -14.49
N LEU A 459 -29.55 -15.87 -15.25
CA LEU A 459 -28.51 -14.97 -14.77
C LEU A 459 -29.14 -13.65 -14.30
N LEU A 460 -29.06 -13.36 -13.01
CA LEU A 460 -29.38 -12.06 -12.42
C LEU A 460 -28.09 -11.23 -12.33
N GLN A 461 -27.94 -10.25 -13.20
CA GLN A 461 -26.82 -9.30 -13.17
C GLN A 461 -27.30 -7.96 -12.61
N VAL A 462 -26.85 -7.63 -11.41
CA VAL A 462 -27.02 -6.30 -10.83
C VAL A 462 -25.83 -5.45 -11.22
N ALA A 463 -26.06 -4.42 -12.02
CA ALA A 463 -25.05 -3.49 -12.50
C ALA A 463 -25.27 -2.13 -11.83
N THR A 464 -24.46 -1.81 -10.82
CA THR A 464 -24.58 -0.52 -10.13
C THR A 464 -24.11 0.59 -11.06
N SER A 465 -24.94 1.62 -11.22
CA SER A 465 -24.78 2.66 -12.25
C SER A 465 -23.46 3.43 -12.08
N THR A 466 -22.74 3.62 -13.19
CA THR A 466 -21.64 4.58 -13.29
C THR A 466 -21.86 5.44 -14.53
N THR A 467 -21.66 6.73 -14.38
CA THR A 467 -21.90 7.74 -15.43
C THR A 467 -20.72 7.87 -16.40
N GLU A 468 -19.58 7.24 -16.11
CA GLU A 468 -18.29 7.61 -16.72
C GLU A 468 -17.96 6.86 -18.03
N ASN A 469 -18.69 5.80 -18.41
CA ASN A 469 -18.32 4.98 -19.56
C ASN A 469 -19.49 4.64 -20.50
N SER A 470 -19.88 5.62 -21.31
CA SER A 470 -20.94 5.48 -22.31
C SER A 470 -20.67 4.38 -23.34
N GLU A 471 -19.41 4.11 -23.68
CA GLU A 471 -19.03 3.09 -24.67
C GLU A 471 -19.20 1.67 -24.13
N LEU A 472 -18.74 1.42 -22.90
CA LEU A 472 -18.96 0.15 -22.21
C LEU A 472 -20.46 -0.10 -22.02
N LEU A 473 -21.21 0.92 -21.60
CA LEU A 473 -22.66 0.87 -21.45
C LEU A 473 -23.36 0.43 -22.74
N ALA A 474 -23.00 1.04 -23.87
CA ALA A 474 -23.55 0.68 -25.18
C ALA A 474 -23.22 -0.79 -25.51
N THR A 475 -21.95 -1.18 -25.38
CA THR A 475 -21.49 -2.54 -25.69
C THR A 475 -22.20 -3.60 -24.83
N VAL A 476 -22.35 -3.35 -23.53
CA VAL A 476 -23.04 -4.25 -22.61
C VAL A 476 -24.54 -4.32 -22.92
N SER A 477 -25.14 -3.19 -23.27
CA SER A 477 -26.55 -3.14 -23.67
C SER A 477 -26.80 -3.93 -24.97
N ASP A 478 -25.89 -3.85 -25.94
CA ASP A 478 -25.97 -4.60 -27.19
C ASP A 478 -25.88 -6.11 -26.96
N ILE A 479 -24.99 -6.55 -26.06
CA ILE A 479 -24.89 -7.96 -25.66
C ILE A 479 -26.17 -8.41 -24.95
N ASN A 480 -26.70 -7.60 -24.02
CA ASN A 480 -27.94 -7.90 -23.32
C ASN A 480 -29.10 -8.10 -24.30
N THR A 481 -29.32 -7.14 -25.19
CA THR A 481 -30.37 -7.20 -26.22
C THR A 481 -30.21 -8.42 -27.12
N ARG A 482 -28.97 -8.77 -27.47
CA ARG A 482 -28.69 -9.96 -28.30
C ARG A 482 -29.08 -11.25 -27.58
N ILE A 483 -28.66 -11.43 -26.32
CA ILE A 483 -29.02 -12.61 -25.51
C ILE A 483 -30.55 -12.72 -25.39
N ASP A 484 -31.21 -11.61 -25.06
CA ASP A 484 -32.67 -11.57 -24.93
C ASP A 484 -33.35 -11.92 -26.26
N SER A 485 -32.89 -11.37 -27.39
CA SER A 485 -33.50 -11.63 -28.69
C SER A 485 -33.43 -13.09 -29.14
N VAL A 486 -32.37 -13.81 -28.76
CA VAL A 486 -32.11 -15.18 -29.21
C VAL A 486 -32.71 -16.22 -28.25
N HIS A 487 -32.68 -15.94 -26.95
CA HIS A 487 -32.96 -16.95 -25.92
C HIS A 487 -34.20 -16.65 -25.07
N SER A 488 -34.71 -15.42 -25.05
CA SER A 488 -35.93 -15.10 -24.30
C SER A 488 -37.17 -15.65 -25.00
N THR A 489 -38.10 -16.14 -24.19
CA THR A 489 -39.41 -16.65 -24.61
C THR A 489 -40.49 -16.00 -23.75
N LEU A 490 -41.76 -16.15 -24.14
CA LEU A 490 -42.87 -15.60 -23.37
C LEU A 490 -42.91 -16.08 -21.91
N ALA A 491 -42.39 -17.28 -21.63
CA ALA A 491 -42.41 -17.91 -20.31
C ALA A 491 -41.06 -17.86 -19.58
N HIS A 492 -39.98 -17.44 -20.24
CA HIS A 492 -38.64 -17.53 -19.68
C HIS A 492 -37.72 -16.45 -20.23
N GLN A 493 -37.10 -15.71 -19.33
CA GLN A 493 -36.04 -14.76 -19.63
C GLN A 493 -34.74 -15.28 -18.99
N PRO A 494 -33.70 -15.61 -19.77
CA PRO A 494 -32.46 -16.17 -19.27
C PRO A 494 -31.56 -15.12 -18.61
N LEU A 495 -31.64 -13.84 -19.02
CA LEU A 495 -30.83 -12.76 -18.45
C LEU A 495 -31.72 -11.66 -17.89
N VAL A 496 -31.54 -11.35 -16.61
CA VAL A 496 -32.17 -10.19 -15.97
C VAL A 496 -31.06 -9.22 -15.61
N PHE A 497 -30.99 -8.12 -16.37
CA PHE A 497 -29.95 -7.11 -16.22
C PHE A 497 -30.52 -5.85 -15.56
N LEU A 498 -30.16 -5.64 -14.28
CA LEU A 498 -30.66 -4.53 -13.48
C LEU A 498 -29.65 -3.39 -13.46
N LYS A 499 -29.93 -2.29 -14.18
CA LYS A 499 -29.12 -1.06 -14.21
C LYS A 499 -29.43 -0.11 -13.04
N GLN A 500 -29.61 -0.66 -11.85
CA GLN A 500 -30.03 0.10 -10.67
C GLN A 500 -29.39 -0.43 -9.40
N ASP A 501 -29.30 0.43 -8.40
CA ASP A 501 -28.92 0.03 -7.07
C ASP A 501 -30.08 -0.71 -6.39
N ILE A 502 -29.75 -1.80 -5.71
CA ILE A 502 -30.70 -2.58 -4.89
C ILE A 502 -30.55 -2.21 -3.42
N SER A 503 -31.58 -2.47 -2.63
CA SER A 503 -31.50 -2.35 -1.17
C SER A 503 -30.52 -3.38 -0.60
N PHE A 504 -30.00 -3.12 0.60
CA PHE A 504 -29.14 -4.09 1.29
C PHE A 504 -29.89 -5.38 1.59
N SER A 505 -31.17 -5.27 1.97
CA SER A 505 -32.04 -6.41 2.25
C SER A 505 -32.23 -7.31 1.02
N GLN A 506 -32.48 -6.71 -0.15
CA GLN A 506 -32.54 -7.44 -1.43
C GLN A 506 -31.20 -8.10 -1.78
N TYR A 507 -30.08 -7.43 -1.51
CA TYR A 507 -28.75 -7.96 -1.77
C TYR A 507 -28.45 -9.23 -0.96
N VAL A 508 -28.69 -9.19 0.36
CA VAL A 508 -28.48 -10.36 1.23
C VAL A 508 -29.42 -11.51 0.84
N ALA A 509 -30.67 -11.19 0.50
CA ALA A 509 -31.63 -12.18 -0.01
C ALA A 509 -31.13 -12.84 -1.31
N LEU A 510 -30.61 -12.05 -2.26
CA LEU A 510 -30.05 -12.57 -3.53
C LEU A 510 -28.88 -13.52 -3.30
N LEU A 511 -27.94 -13.18 -2.41
CA LEU A 511 -26.82 -14.07 -2.09
C LEU A 511 -27.28 -15.38 -1.45
N THR A 512 -28.35 -15.33 -0.65
CA THR A 512 -28.89 -16.49 0.06
C THR A 512 -29.64 -17.46 -0.87
N VAL A 513 -30.32 -16.95 -1.91
CA VAL A 513 -31.15 -17.77 -2.83
C VAL A 513 -30.41 -18.22 -4.09
N ALA A 514 -29.24 -17.66 -4.37
CA ALA A 514 -28.41 -17.98 -5.52
C ALA A 514 -27.93 -19.44 -5.50
N ASP A 515 -28.04 -20.13 -6.64
CA ASP A 515 -27.46 -21.47 -6.82
C ASP A 515 -25.98 -21.42 -7.16
N VAL A 516 -25.56 -20.35 -7.86
CA VAL A 516 -24.16 -20.09 -8.26
C VAL A 516 -23.89 -18.60 -8.16
N MET A 517 -22.74 -18.22 -7.61
CA MET A 517 -22.23 -16.84 -7.70
C MET A 517 -21.14 -16.78 -8.76
N MET A 518 -21.20 -15.78 -9.64
CA MET A 518 -20.21 -15.60 -10.71
C MET A 518 -19.54 -14.23 -10.66
N ILE A 519 -18.23 -14.22 -10.44
CA ILE A 519 -17.39 -13.02 -10.37
C ILE A 519 -16.28 -13.12 -11.42
N THR A 520 -16.22 -12.15 -12.32
CA THR A 520 -15.30 -12.15 -13.48
C THR A 520 -14.49 -10.86 -13.58
N SER A 521 -14.15 -10.25 -12.43
CA SER A 521 -13.26 -9.09 -12.38
C SER A 521 -11.95 -9.38 -13.11
N LEU A 522 -11.51 -8.44 -13.94
CA LEU A 522 -10.27 -8.55 -14.73
C LEU A 522 -9.03 -8.32 -13.88
N ARG A 523 -9.15 -7.48 -12.84
CA ARG A 523 -8.15 -7.27 -11.80
C ARG A 523 -8.81 -6.59 -10.62
N GLU A 524 -8.56 -7.03 -9.39
CA GLU A 524 -9.20 -6.44 -8.21
C GLU A 524 -8.38 -6.71 -6.95
N GLY A 525 -8.31 -5.73 -6.05
CA GLY A 525 -7.61 -5.86 -4.77
C GLY A 525 -8.12 -7.01 -3.91
N MET A 526 -9.42 -7.02 -3.60
CA MET A 526 -10.13 -8.09 -2.86
C MET A 526 -11.61 -8.04 -3.23
N ASN A 527 -12.25 -9.18 -3.48
CA ASN A 527 -13.69 -9.23 -3.79
C ASN A 527 -14.48 -9.72 -2.59
N LEU A 528 -14.96 -8.79 -1.76
CA LEU A 528 -15.67 -9.14 -0.53
C LEU A 528 -17.06 -9.74 -0.77
N THR A 529 -17.70 -9.44 -1.91
CA THR A 529 -18.95 -10.08 -2.33
C THR A 529 -18.80 -11.61 -2.39
N ALA A 530 -17.63 -12.13 -2.77
CA ALA A 530 -17.35 -13.56 -2.74
C ALA A 530 -17.38 -14.15 -1.32
N HIS A 531 -16.85 -13.42 -0.34
CA HIS A 531 -16.83 -13.82 1.07
C HIS A 531 -18.23 -13.74 1.68
N GLU A 532 -18.96 -12.65 1.40
CA GLU A 532 -20.36 -12.46 1.80
C GLU A 532 -21.26 -13.57 1.22
N TYR A 533 -21.03 -13.97 -0.04
CA TYR A 533 -21.75 -15.09 -0.65
C TYR A 533 -21.52 -16.40 0.10
N VAL A 534 -20.27 -16.75 0.39
CA VAL A 534 -19.94 -17.98 1.11
C VAL A 534 -20.64 -18.02 2.48
N LEU A 535 -20.69 -16.91 3.21
CA LEU A 535 -21.41 -16.84 4.48
C LEU A 535 -22.93 -17.08 4.36
N CYS A 536 -23.54 -16.69 3.24
CA CYS A 536 -24.98 -16.85 3.03
C CYS A 536 -25.38 -18.27 2.58
N GLN A 537 -24.43 -19.16 2.31
CA GLN A 537 -24.64 -20.47 1.67
C GLN A 537 -24.65 -21.67 2.64
N ASP A 538 -24.83 -21.41 3.94
CA ASP A 538 -24.87 -22.39 5.03
C ASP A 538 -26.12 -23.29 5.07
N GLY A 539 -27.19 -22.92 4.36
CA GLY A 539 -28.49 -23.60 4.38
C GLY A 539 -29.39 -23.30 5.59
N ALA A 540 -29.09 -22.26 6.39
CA ALA A 540 -29.89 -21.91 7.57
C ALA A 540 -31.26 -21.31 7.22
N SER A 541 -31.34 -20.43 6.21
CA SER A 541 -32.58 -19.75 5.82
C SER A 541 -33.31 -20.39 4.64
N THR A 542 -32.66 -21.27 3.87
CA THR A 542 -33.22 -21.83 2.63
C THR A 542 -32.81 -23.28 2.45
N GLU A 543 -33.59 -24.06 1.69
CA GLU A 543 -33.22 -25.45 1.34
C GLU A 543 -31.98 -25.50 0.42
N LYS A 544 -31.71 -24.40 -0.30
CA LYS A 544 -30.52 -24.26 -1.15
C LYS A 544 -29.31 -23.97 -0.27
N LYS A 545 -28.25 -24.76 -0.46
CA LYS A 545 -27.01 -24.64 0.30
C LYS A 545 -25.82 -25.02 -0.55
N PHE A 546 -24.65 -24.58 -0.10
CA PHE A 546 -23.36 -24.96 -0.68
C PHE A 546 -23.25 -24.60 -2.16
N GLY A 547 -23.86 -23.48 -2.57
CA GLY A 547 -23.80 -22.98 -3.94
C GLY A 547 -22.35 -22.75 -4.40
N PRO A 548 -21.96 -23.26 -5.58
CA PRO A 548 -20.60 -23.05 -6.08
C PRO A 548 -20.29 -21.58 -6.37
N LEU A 549 -19.04 -21.21 -6.12
CA LEU A 549 -18.48 -19.91 -6.45
C LEU A 549 -17.59 -20.03 -7.69
N ILE A 550 -17.96 -19.32 -8.76
CA ILE A 550 -17.10 -19.09 -9.93
C ILE A 550 -16.39 -17.76 -9.72
N LEU A 551 -15.06 -17.78 -9.68
CA LEU A 551 -14.26 -16.61 -9.32
C LEU A 551 -13.11 -16.43 -10.31
N SER A 552 -12.83 -15.18 -10.67
CA SER A 552 -11.66 -14.89 -11.50
C SER A 552 -10.35 -15.08 -10.73
N GLU A 553 -9.38 -15.71 -11.40
CA GLU A 553 -8.00 -15.84 -10.92
C GLU A 553 -7.29 -14.50 -10.68
N PHE A 554 -7.82 -13.40 -11.22
CA PHE A 554 -7.25 -12.04 -11.09
C PHE A 554 -7.83 -11.24 -9.91
N THR A 555 -8.59 -11.88 -9.02
CA THR A 555 -9.10 -11.27 -7.79
C THR A 555 -8.22 -11.63 -6.59
N GLY A 556 -8.03 -10.71 -5.64
CA GLY A 556 -7.32 -11.04 -4.40
C GLY A 556 -7.95 -12.20 -3.62
N SER A 557 -9.27 -12.39 -3.69
CA SER A 557 -9.98 -13.49 -3.03
C SER A 557 -9.56 -14.86 -3.57
N ALA A 558 -9.15 -14.98 -4.83
CA ALA A 558 -8.64 -16.24 -5.38
C ALA A 558 -7.34 -16.69 -4.68
N SER A 559 -6.48 -15.75 -4.29
CA SER A 559 -5.26 -16.06 -3.52
C SER A 559 -5.55 -16.56 -2.10
N VAL A 560 -6.70 -16.18 -1.55
CA VAL A 560 -7.15 -16.55 -0.19
C VAL A 560 -7.84 -17.93 -0.20
N PHE A 561 -8.68 -18.22 -1.20
CA PHE A 561 -9.48 -19.45 -1.26
C PHE A 561 -8.72 -20.71 -1.71
N GLY A 562 -7.52 -20.54 -2.27
CA GLY A 562 -6.58 -21.64 -2.50
C GLY A 562 -7.11 -22.73 -3.45
N GLY A 563 -7.97 -22.38 -4.41
CA GLY A 563 -8.51 -23.29 -5.42
C GLY A 563 -9.74 -24.09 -5.00
N SER A 564 -10.38 -23.73 -3.88
CA SER A 564 -11.66 -24.34 -3.46
C SER A 564 -12.84 -23.83 -4.30
N GLU A 565 -12.72 -22.63 -4.84
CA GLU A 565 -13.55 -22.00 -5.85
C GLU A 565 -13.37 -22.64 -7.24
N ILE A 566 -14.30 -22.35 -8.16
CA ILE A 566 -14.12 -22.65 -9.58
C ILE A 566 -13.39 -21.46 -10.22
N SER A 567 -12.06 -21.53 -10.24
CA SER A 567 -11.22 -20.48 -10.79
C SER A 567 -11.34 -20.37 -12.32
N VAL A 568 -11.53 -19.16 -12.82
CA VAL A 568 -11.66 -18.88 -14.26
C VAL A 568 -10.78 -17.72 -14.71
N ASN A 569 -10.27 -17.82 -15.93
CA ASN A 569 -9.72 -16.69 -16.65
C ASN A 569 -10.88 -16.00 -17.42
N PRO A 570 -11.28 -14.76 -17.06
CA PRO A 570 -12.41 -14.06 -17.68
C PRO A 570 -12.20 -13.75 -19.18
N TRP A 571 -10.98 -13.85 -19.70
CA TRP A 571 -10.67 -13.70 -21.11
C TRP A 571 -10.96 -14.96 -21.94
N ASP A 572 -11.03 -16.13 -21.29
CA ASP A 572 -11.38 -17.40 -21.91
C ASP A 572 -12.88 -17.68 -21.72
N TYR A 573 -13.69 -17.18 -22.67
CA TYR A 573 -15.14 -17.33 -22.63
C TYR A 573 -15.58 -18.79 -22.68
N GLN A 574 -14.80 -19.66 -23.34
CA GLN A 574 -15.14 -21.07 -23.43
C GLN A 574 -14.99 -21.77 -22.08
N LYS A 575 -13.88 -21.53 -21.38
CA LYS A 575 -13.69 -22.07 -20.02
C LYS A 575 -14.69 -21.47 -19.04
N CYS A 576 -15.05 -20.19 -19.17
CA CYS A 576 -16.09 -19.59 -18.35
C CYS A 576 -17.46 -20.27 -18.58
N ALA A 577 -17.82 -20.55 -19.83
CA ALA A 577 -19.04 -21.29 -20.15
C ALA A 577 -19.02 -22.73 -19.61
N GLU A 578 -17.87 -23.40 -19.68
CA GLU A 578 -17.67 -24.75 -19.11
C GLU A 578 -17.73 -24.73 -17.58
N ALA A 579 -17.23 -23.68 -16.94
CA ALA A 579 -17.33 -23.47 -15.49
C ALA A 579 -18.77 -23.29 -15.02
N ILE A 580 -19.60 -22.55 -15.79
CA ILE A 580 -21.04 -22.43 -15.50
C ILE A 580 -21.70 -23.81 -15.54
N LYS A 581 -21.42 -24.61 -16.57
CA LYS A 581 -21.94 -25.99 -16.66
C LYS A 581 -21.48 -26.84 -15.48
N LEU A 582 -20.19 -26.79 -15.14
CA LEU A 582 -19.63 -27.53 -14.03
C LEU A 582 -20.31 -27.16 -12.71
N ALA A 583 -20.55 -25.86 -12.46
CA ALA A 583 -21.22 -25.39 -11.25
C ALA A 583 -22.66 -25.91 -11.14
N LEU A 584 -23.40 -25.93 -12.25
CA LEU A 584 -24.79 -26.38 -12.30
C LEU A 584 -24.93 -27.92 -12.17
N GLU A 585 -23.99 -28.68 -12.74
CA GLU A 585 -23.99 -30.16 -12.72
C GLU A 585 -23.25 -30.76 -11.51
N MET A 586 -22.65 -29.93 -10.64
CA MET A 586 -21.85 -30.38 -9.50
C MET A 586 -22.69 -31.20 -8.51
N SER A 587 -22.16 -32.35 -8.08
CA SER A 587 -22.82 -33.21 -7.10
C SER A 587 -22.90 -32.54 -5.72
N PRO A 588 -23.91 -32.89 -4.90
CA PRO A 588 -24.05 -32.33 -3.54
C PRO A 588 -22.81 -32.54 -2.66
N GLU A 589 -22.14 -33.68 -2.78
CA GLU A 589 -20.94 -34.01 -1.99
C GLU A 589 -19.76 -33.11 -2.37
N GLU A 590 -19.57 -32.84 -3.66
CA GLU A 590 -18.51 -31.94 -4.12
C GLU A 590 -18.81 -30.49 -3.76
N LYS A 591 -20.09 -30.08 -3.82
CA LYS A 591 -20.54 -28.76 -3.35
C LYS A 591 -20.21 -28.55 -1.87
N GLU A 592 -20.59 -29.52 -1.02
CA GLU A 592 -20.31 -29.49 0.41
C GLU A 592 -18.81 -29.47 0.71
N ARG A 593 -18.02 -30.29 0.00
CA ARG A 593 -16.56 -30.35 0.17
C ARG A 593 -15.90 -29.00 -0.14
N ARG A 594 -16.29 -28.34 -1.23
CA ARG A 594 -15.78 -27.02 -1.61
C ARG A 594 -16.24 -25.93 -0.66
N TYR A 595 -17.54 -25.91 -0.34
CA TYR A 595 -18.13 -24.97 0.60
C TYR A 595 -17.45 -25.04 1.97
N THR A 596 -17.23 -26.23 2.53
CA THR A 596 -16.62 -26.40 3.85
C THR A 596 -15.23 -25.76 3.92
N LYS A 597 -14.43 -25.91 2.85
CA LYS A 597 -13.11 -25.28 2.76
C LYS A 597 -13.21 -23.76 2.65
N LEU A 598 -14.08 -23.25 1.79
CA LEU A 598 -14.32 -21.81 1.63
C LEU A 598 -14.80 -21.18 2.94
N SER A 599 -15.79 -21.80 3.58
CA SER A 599 -16.37 -21.37 4.85
C SER A 599 -15.31 -21.33 5.95
N HIS A 600 -14.45 -22.35 6.06
CA HIS A 600 -13.35 -22.35 7.04
C HIS A 600 -12.40 -21.15 6.84
N VAL A 601 -12.06 -20.81 5.59
CA VAL A 601 -11.20 -19.66 5.30
C VAL A 601 -11.89 -18.34 5.66
N VAL A 602 -13.16 -18.16 5.26
CA VAL A 602 -13.91 -16.92 5.51
C VAL A 602 -14.18 -16.70 7.02
N HIS A 603 -14.43 -17.75 7.79
CA HIS A 603 -14.61 -17.66 9.25
C HIS A 603 -13.30 -17.44 10.01
N HIS A 604 -12.15 -17.83 9.45
CA HIS A 604 -10.86 -17.56 10.08
C HIS A 604 -10.36 -16.15 9.76
N GLN A 605 -10.58 -15.68 8.53
CA GLN A 605 -10.13 -14.39 8.04
C GLN A 605 -11.25 -13.35 8.11
N THR A 606 -11.60 -12.97 9.34
CA THR A 606 -12.63 -11.96 9.61
C THR A 606 -12.06 -10.54 9.57
N GLY A 607 -12.95 -9.54 9.47
CA GLY A 607 -12.56 -8.13 9.57
C GLY A 607 -11.88 -7.78 10.90
N ASP A 608 -12.34 -8.37 12.01
CA ASP A 608 -11.74 -8.21 13.34
C ASP A 608 -10.30 -8.79 13.40
N TYR A 609 -10.12 -10.00 12.85
CA TYR A 609 -8.81 -10.61 12.77
C TYR A 609 -7.84 -9.76 11.92
N TRP A 610 -8.32 -9.21 10.82
CA TRP A 610 -7.54 -8.32 9.95
C TRP A 610 -7.06 -7.05 10.68
N VAL A 611 -7.95 -6.35 11.43
CA VAL A 611 -7.55 -5.17 12.22
C VAL A 611 -6.53 -5.52 13.30
N THR A 612 -6.72 -6.67 13.97
CA THR A 612 -5.80 -7.16 14.99
C THR A 612 -4.41 -7.43 14.40
N ARG A 613 -4.34 -8.16 13.28
CA ARG A 613 -3.09 -8.48 12.58
C ARG A 613 -2.33 -7.25 12.10
N LEU A 614 -3.05 -6.27 11.54
CA LEU A 614 -2.46 -5.00 11.13
C LEU A 614 -1.89 -4.24 12.32
N SER A 615 -2.63 -4.16 13.42
CA SER A 615 -2.18 -3.48 14.65
C SER A 615 -0.95 -4.16 15.24
N ASP A 616 -0.92 -5.48 15.31
CA ASP A 616 0.24 -6.25 15.79
C ASP A 616 1.47 -6.04 14.90
N SER A 617 1.28 -6.10 13.59
CA SER A 617 2.35 -5.87 12.61
C SER A 617 2.91 -4.45 12.71
N LEU A 618 2.05 -3.43 12.88
CA LEU A 618 2.48 -2.04 13.05
C LEU A 618 3.21 -1.85 14.38
N ASN A 619 2.71 -2.45 15.46
CA ASN A 619 3.37 -2.40 16.77
C ASN A 619 4.75 -3.06 16.71
N LYS A 620 4.89 -4.18 16.01
CA LYS A 620 6.18 -4.84 15.77
C LYS A 620 7.13 -3.92 14.99
N ALA A 621 6.70 -3.42 13.83
CA ALA A 621 7.49 -2.50 13.00
C ALA A 621 7.90 -1.24 13.77
N SER A 622 6.98 -0.66 14.56
CA SER A 622 7.31 0.51 15.37
C SER A 622 8.25 0.20 16.52
N LYS A 623 8.16 -0.97 17.16
CA LYS A 623 9.11 -1.37 18.22
C LYS A 623 10.50 -1.62 17.65
N GLU A 624 10.59 -2.25 16.48
CA GLU A 624 11.84 -2.45 15.76
C GLU A 624 12.47 -1.12 15.35
N GLN A 625 11.67 -0.16 14.88
CA GLN A 625 12.15 1.17 14.56
C GLN A 625 12.54 1.96 15.82
N PHE A 626 11.72 1.91 16.87
CA PHE A 626 12.01 2.61 18.13
C PHE A 626 13.23 2.03 18.83
N SER A 627 13.46 0.72 18.82
CA SER A 627 14.69 0.16 19.39
C SER A 627 15.93 0.64 18.63
N ARG A 628 15.82 0.83 17.31
CA ARG A 628 16.87 1.43 16.48
C ARG A 628 17.08 2.92 16.78
N ASP A 629 16.02 3.70 16.95
CA ASP A 629 16.09 5.16 17.15
C ASP A 629 16.38 5.58 18.61
N ALA A 630 15.79 4.87 19.60
CA ALA A 630 15.91 5.16 21.03
C ALA A 630 17.26 4.73 21.61
N MET A 631 17.98 3.83 20.92
CA MET A 631 19.42 3.75 21.05
C MET A 631 20.01 5.03 20.45
N SER A 632 19.89 6.18 21.14
CA SER A 632 20.76 7.31 20.85
C SER A 632 22.16 6.81 21.17
N ILE A 633 22.87 6.39 20.15
CA ILE A 633 24.09 5.63 20.32
C ILE A 633 25.05 6.52 21.10
N PRO A 634 25.42 6.17 22.34
CA PRO A 634 26.24 7.03 23.17
C PRO A 634 27.60 7.26 22.48
N ARG A 635 28.14 8.47 22.62
CA ARG A 635 29.50 8.73 22.15
C ARG A 635 30.47 7.81 22.90
N LEU A 636 31.42 7.24 22.16
CA LEU A 636 32.44 6.36 22.76
C LEU A 636 33.21 7.09 23.87
N SER A 637 33.08 6.61 25.11
CA SER A 637 33.89 7.07 26.23
C SER A 637 35.23 6.34 26.22
N VAL A 638 36.25 7.01 25.67
CA VAL A 638 37.63 6.46 25.60
C VAL A 638 38.16 6.11 26.99
N THR A 639 37.77 6.86 28.03
CA THR A 639 38.17 6.58 29.42
C THR A 639 37.60 5.25 29.93
N SER A 640 36.31 4.99 29.71
CA SER A 640 35.68 3.72 30.10
C SER A 640 36.25 2.55 29.30
N LEU A 641 36.44 2.75 27.99
CA LEU A 641 37.07 1.75 27.12
C LEU A 641 38.49 1.42 27.61
N ALA A 642 39.28 2.42 27.98
CA ALA A 642 40.65 2.21 28.50
C ALA A 642 40.68 1.46 29.84
N GLN A 643 39.68 1.65 30.71
CA GLN A 643 39.57 0.87 31.96
C GLN A 643 39.28 -0.60 31.67
N LYS A 644 38.29 -0.89 30.83
CA LYS A 644 37.96 -2.26 30.38
C LYS A 644 39.16 -2.91 29.69
N TYR A 645 39.84 -2.15 28.84
CA TYR A 645 41.07 -2.56 28.17
C TYR A 645 42.13 -2.98 29.18
N LYS A 646 42.48 -2.14 30.16
CA LYS A 646 43.51 -2.45 31.17
C LYS A 646 43.23 -3.71 31.98
N GLN A 647 41.96 -3.95 32.33
CA GLN A 647 41.54 -5.10 33.14
C GLN A 647 41.55 -6.42 32.36
N ALA A 648 41.40 -6.37 31.03
CA ALA A 648 41.31 -7.56 30.20
C ALA A 648 42.66 -8.25 29.98
N GLU A 649 42.66 -9.59 29.99
CA GLU A 649 43.83 -10.43 29.76
C GLU A 649 44.00 -10.84 28.29
N ARG A 650 42.90 -10.98 27.53
CA ARG A 650 42.92 -11.39 26.12
C ARG A 650 41.90 -10.61 25.29
N ARG A 651 42.42 -9.73 24.43
CA ARG A 651 41.65 -8.67 23.79
C ARG A 651 41.57 -8.89 22.28
N VAL A 652 40.37 -8.92 21.74
CA VAL A 652 40.12 -9.08 20.30
C VAL A 652 39.61 -7.76 19.73
N PHE A 653 40.24 -7.31 18.65
CA PHE A 653 39.82 -6.17 17.86
C PHE A 653 39.40 -6.67 16.47
N ILE A 654 38.23 -6.26 16.00
CA ILE A 654 37.78 -6.49 14.63
C ILE A 654 37.40 -5.14 14.04
N LEU A 655 38.18 -4.67 13.07
CA LEU A 655 38.09 -3.30 12.56
C LEU A 655 37.80 -3.33 11.06
N ASP A 656 36.75 -2.68 10.62
CA ASP A 656 36.53 -2.45 9.20
C ASP A 656 37.56 -1.45 8.63
N TYR A 657 37.91 -1.61 7.35
CA TYR A 657 38.89 -0.74 6.69
C TYR A 657 38.24 0.41 5.93
N GLU A 658 37.29 0.12 5.02
CA GLU A 658 36.68 1.06 4.08
C GLU A 658 35.72 2.07 4.74
N GLY A 659 36.20 3.28 5.00
CA GLY A 659 35.44 4.36 5.62
C GLY A 659 35.55 4.39 7.15
N THR A 660 36.03 3.31 7.77
CA THR A 660 36.30 3.21 9.21
C THR A 660 37.73 3.58 9.57
N LEU A 661 38.73 2.87 9.01
CA LEU A 661 40.16 3.13 9.24
C LEU A 661 40.78 4.01 8.15
N ALA A 662 40.24 3.97 6.92
CA ALA A 662 40.62 4.84 5.82
C ALA A 662 39.39 5.59 5.30
N THR A 663 39.50 6.89 5.02
CA THR A 663 38.38 7.66 4.45
C THR A 663 38.23 7.36 2.95
N TYR A 664 37.00 7.23 2.43
CA TYR A 664 36.75 7.05 0.99
C TYR A 664 37.35 8.23 0.20
N GLY A 665 38.37 7.95 -0.60
CA GLY A 665 38.83 8.83 -1.66
C GLY A 665 38.13 8.49 -2.98
N THR A 666 37.91 9.48 -3.84
CA THR A 666 37.60 9.23 -5.25
C THR A 666 38.83 8.60 -5.92
N ASP A 667 38.74 7.33 -6.32
CA ASP A 667 39.88 6.55 -6.79
C ASP A 667 40.29 6.90 -8.23
N LYS A 668 41.18 7.90 -8.31
CA LYS A 668 42.42 7.86 -9.12
C LYS A 668 43.59 8.59 -8.46
N ASP A 669 43.35 9.41 -7.44
CA ASP A 669 44.41 9.99 -6.62
C ASP A 669 44.12 9.72 -5.14
N VAL A 670 44.92 8.80 -4.61
CA VAL A 670 45.10 8.58 -3.20
C VAL A 670 45.58 9.88 -2.55
N VAL A 671 44.65 10.70 -2.06
CA VAL A 671 44.93 11.55 -0.89
C VAL A 671 44.39 10.79 0.31
N LEU A 672 45.09 9.70 0.62
CA LEU A 672 45.04 9.10 1.95
C LEU A 672 45.39 10.22 2.94
N THR A 673 44.54 10.41 3.94
CA THR A 673 45.05 10.75 5.27
C THR A 673 45.96 9.59 5.71
N SER A 674 47.23 9.65 5.28
CA SER A 674 48.38 8.80 5.60
C SER A 674 48.04 7.33 5.96
N PRO A 675 48.14 6.35 5.03
CA PRO A 675 48.02 4.93 5.39
C PRO A 675 49.04 4.59 6.47
N GLN A 676 50.18 5.28 6.47
CA GLN A 676 51.21 5.19 7.48
C GLN A 676 50.66 5.37 8.90
N ARG A 677 49.78 6.34 9.16
CA ARG A 677 49.22 6.55 10.50
C ARG A 677 48.37 5.37 10.95
N VAL A 678 47.61 4.75 10.03
CA VAL A 678 46.81 3.55 10.32
C VAL A 678 47.73 2.37 10.58
N LEU A 679 48.71 2.14 9.70
CA LEU A 679 49.69 1.06 9.83
C LEU A 679 50.52 1.18 11.12
N ASP A 680 50.97 2.38 11.47
CA ASP A 680 51.69 2.67 12.70
C ASP A 680 50.82 2.37 13.92
N THR A 681 49.55 2.81 13.92
CA THR A 681 48.59 2.54 15.00
C THR A 681 48.31 1.04 15.16
N LEU A 682 48.17 0.30 14.06
CA LEU A 682 47.97 -1.15 14.08
C LEU A 682 49.22 -1.88 14.59
N ASN A 683 50.42 -1.46 14.18
CA ASN A 683 51.69 -2.01 14.67
C ASN A 683 51.89 -1.73 16.16
N GLU A 684 51.55 -0.53 16.63
CA GLU A 684 51.57 -0.20 18.06
C GLU A 684 50.58 -1.05 18.86
N LEU A 685 49.36 -1.26 18.37
CA LEU A 685 48.39 -2.16 19.02
C LEU A 685 48.89 -3.60 19.05
N LEU A 686 49.47 -4.11 17.95
CA LEU A 686 50.00 -5.48 17.88
C LEU A 686 51.30 -5.69 18.68
N SER A 687 51.93 -4.62 19.16
CA SER A 687 53.10 -4.72 20.04
C SER A 687 52.77 -5.37 21.40
N ASP A 688 51.52 -5.21 21.86
CA ASP A 688 51.01 -5.88 23.05
C ASP A 688 50.59 -7.32 22.72
N LYS A 689 51.24 -8.30 23.36
CA LYS A 689 50.98 -9.73 23.15
C LYS A 689 49.57 -10.17 23.59
N LYS A 690 48.86 -9.34 24.37
CA LYS A 690 47.46 -9.60 24.77
C LYS A 690 46.44 -9.24 23.69
N ASN A 691 46.84 -8.47 22.67
CA ASN A 691 45.95 -8.00 21.60
C ASN A 691 45.98 -8.96 20.40
N LEU A 692 44.80 -9.38 19.96
CA LEU A 692 44.57 -9.98 18.65
C LEU A 692 43.80 -8.97 17.81
N VAL A 693 44.38 -8.55 16.69
CA VAL A 693 43.77 -7.53 15.82
C VAL A 693 43.46 -8.15 14.47
N TYR A 694 42.20 -8.04 14.06
CA TYR A 694 41.68 -8.41 12.76
C TYR A 694 41.19 -7.16 12.04
N VAL A 695 41.51 -7.04 10.75
CA VAL A 695 40.96 -6.01 9.86
C VAL A 695 40.08 -6.67 8.81
N MET A 696 38.89 -6.12 8.59
CA MET A 696 37.93 -6.57 7.58
C MET A 696 37.89 -5.60 6.41
N SER A 697 37.64 -6.14 5.22
CA SER A 697 37.50 -5.34 4.02
C SER A 697 36.73 -6.09 2.94
N GLY A 698 36.03 -5.35 2.09
CA GLY A 698 35.41 -5.86 0.87
C GLY A 698 36.41 -6.17 -0.27
N ARG A 699 37.69 -5.85 -0.09
CA ARG A 699 38.75 -6.04 -1.09
C ARG A 699 39.25 -7.49 -1.18
N THR A 700 39.96 -7.78 -2.27
CA THR A 700 40.52 -9.11 -2.50
C THR A 700 41.72 -9.39 -1.58
N PRO A 701 42.05 -10.67 -1.32
CA PRO A 701 43.21 -11.06 -0.51
C PRO A 701 44.54 -10.41 -0.96
N GLU A 702 44.77 -10.29 -2.27
CA GLU A 702 46.02 -9.75 -2.85
C GLU A 702 46.16 -8.25 -2.60
N GLU A 703 45.05 -7.51 -2.68
CA GLU A 703 45.04 -6.07 -2.39
C GLU A 703 45.33 -5.81 -0.92
N LEU A 704 44.72 -6.60 -0.02
CA LEU A 704 44.96 -6.49 1.41
C LEU A 704 46.37 -6.92 1.79
N GLN A 705 46.93 -7.94 1.14
CA GLN A 705 48.33 -8.33 1.34
C GLN A 705 49.28 -7.20 0.97
N ARG A 706 49.00 -6.45 -0.12
CA ARG A 706 49.80 -5.28 -0.51
C ARG A 706 49.66 -4.13 0.50
N LEU A 707 48.45 -3.86 0.98
CA LEU A 707 48.16 -2.77 1.91
C LEU A 707 48.77 -3.02 3.30
N PHE A 708 48.68 -4.24 3.82
CA PHE A 708 49.10 -4.60 5.18
C PHE A 708 50.45 -5.32 5.25
N ARG A 709 51.25 -5.31 4.18
CA ARG A 709 52.59 -5.93 4.13
C ARG A 709 53.53 -5.48 5.26
N GLN A 710 53.36 -4.25 5.74
CA GLN A 710 54.17 -3.69 6.82
C GLN A 710 53.70 -4.12 8.23
N VAL A 711 52.65 -4.92 8.33
CA VAL A 711 52.01 -5.38 9.58
C VAL A 711 51.81 -6.91 9.52
N PRO A 712 52.88 -7.72 9.56
CA PRO A 712 52.83 -9.15 9.22
C PRO A 712 52.05 -10.02 10.23
N LYS A 713 51.77 -9.52 11.44
CA LYS A 713 51.01 -10.25 12.48
C LYS A 713 49.51 -9.99 12.46
N LEU A 714 49.03 -9.15 11.54
CA LEU A 714 47.62 -8.75 11.46
C LEU A 714 46.75 -9.88 10.91
N GLY A 715 45.66 -10.21 11.61
CA GLY A 715 44.61 -11.04 11.03
C GLY A 715 43.82 -10.24 10.00
N VAL A 716 43.45 -10.85 8.88
CA VAL A 716 42.78 -10.12 7.79
C VAL A 716 41.59 -10.92 7.29
N ILE A 717 40.44 -10.27 7.15
CA ILE A 717 39.24 -10.82 6.55
C ILE A 717 39.03 -10.10 5.21
N ALA A 718 39.08 -10.85 4.11
CA ALA A 718 38.90 -10.35 2.76
C ALA A 718 37.53 -10.73 2.20
N GLU A 719 37.05 -9.91 1.24
CA GLU A 719 35.75 -10.05 0.57
C GLU A 719 34.61 -10.32 1.56
N ASN A 720 34.48 -9.45 2.56
CA ASN A 720 33.36 -9.43 3.50
C ASN A 720 33.07 -10.76 4.23
N GLY A 721 34.11 -11.58 4.44
CA GLY A 721 33.99 -12.82 5.22
C GLY A 721 34.28 -14.11 4.44
N CYS A 722 34.58 -14.01 3.15
CA CYS A 722 34.85 -15.19 2.32
C CYS A 722 36.24 -15.79 2.56
N PHE A 723 37.23 -14.95 2.90
CA PHE A 723 38.61 -15.38 3.14
C PHE A 723 39.13 -14.84 4.47
N LEU A 724 39.89 -15.68 5.17
CA LEU A 724 40.51 -15.33 6.45
C LEU A 724 41.98 -15.67 6.44
N ARG A 725 42.80 -14.67 6.75
CA ARG A 725 44.18 -14.84 7.20
C ARG A 725 44.21 -14.73 8.72
N GLU A 726 44.64 -15.80 9.37
CA GLU A 726 44.67 -15.87 10.84
C GLU A 726 45.73 -14.93 11.43
N TRP A 727 45.50 -14.49 12.67
CA TRP A 727 46.47 -13.71 13.42
C TRP A 727 47.80 -14.47 13.56
N GLY A 728 48.91 -13.83 13.17
CA GLY A 728 50.26 -14.42 13.23
C GLY A 728 50.55 -15.50 12.19
N ALA A 729 49.66 -15.74 11.23
CA ALA A 729 49.89 -16.61 10.09
C ALA A 729 50.84 -15.97 9.06
N ALA A 730 51.46 -16.78 8.20
CA ALA A 730 52.28 -16.26 7.12
C ALA A 730 51.44 -15.48 6.09
N ASP A 731 52.06 -14.59 5.32
CA ASP A 731 51.36 -13.73 4.34
C ASP A 731 50.59 -14.54 3.26
N ASP A 732 50.99 -15.79 3.00
CA ASP A 732 50.38 -16.67 1.99
C ASP A 732 49.37 -17.69 2.57
N GLU A 733 49.12 -17.68 3.88
CA GLU A 733 48.27 -18.66 4.56
C GLU A 733 46.82 -18.15 4.70
N TRP A 734 46.04 -18.29 3.63
CA TRP A 734 44.62 -17.93 3.58
C TRP A 734 43.71 -19.15 3.73
N THR A 735 42.71 -19.04 4.60
CA THR A 735 41.59 -19.98 4.70
C THR A 735 40.42 -19.43 3.89
N ALA A 736 40.04 -20.10 2.81
CA ALA A 736 38.80 -19.82 2.09
C ALA A 736 37.65 -20.51 2.85
N PHE A 737 36.66 -19.72 3.28
CA PHE A 737 35.41 -20.25 3.81
C PHE A 737 34.39 -20.47 2.70
N ALA A 738 34.39 -19.57 1.72
CA ALA A 738 33.52 -19.69 0.56
C ALA A 738 33.96 -20.85 -0.35
N ASP A 739 32.97 -21.60 -0.84
CA ASP A 739 33.18 -22.58 -1.90
C ASP A 739 33.41 -21.84 -3.22
N ILE A 740 34.67 -21.82 -3.66
CA ILE A 740 35.11 -21.10 -4.87
C ILE A 740 34.48 -21.71 -6.13
N GLU A 741 34.22 -23.01 -6.16
CA GLU A 741 33.58 -23.66 -7.31
C GLU A 741 32.11 -23.27 -7.42
N ALA A 742 31.39 -23.28 -6.29
CA ALA A 742 30.02 -22.76 -6.22
C ALA A 742 29.97 -21.27 -6.59
N CYS A 743 30.96 -20.48 -6.16
CA CYS A 743 31.07 -19.08 -6.53
C CYS A 743 31.27 -18.88 -8.03
N ALA A 744 32.13 -19.68 -8.66
CA ALA A 744 32.38 -19.60 -10.09
C ALA A 744 31.12 -19.92 -10.92
N ALA A 745 30.28 -20.86 -10.45
CA ALA A 745 29.03 -21.22 -11.11
C ALA A 745 28.06 -20.05 -11.21
N TRP A 746 27.69 -19.43 -10.09
CA TRP A 746 26.73 -18.32 -10.11
C TRP A 746 27.34 -17.05 -10.72
N LYS A 747 28.65 -16.79 -10.52
CA LYS A 747 29.32 -15.63 -11.11
C LYS A 747 29.28 -15.66 -12.63
N LYS A 748 29.36 -16.85 -13.24
CA LYS A 748 29.23 -17.00 -14.69
C LYS A 748 27.89 -16.48 -15.20
N ASP A 749 26.80 -16.85 -14.52
CA ASP A 749 25.45 -16.46 -14.90
C ASP A 749 25.21 -14.97 -14.62
N VAL A 750 25.59 -14.48 -13.44
CA VAL A 750 25.50 -13.05 -13.09
C VAL A 750 26.34 -12.18 -14.03
N LYS A 751 27.54 -12.62 -14.40
CA LYS A 751 28.40 -11.90 -15.34
C LYS A 751 27.75 -11.76 -16.71
N SER A 752 26.99 -12.74 -17.18
CA SER A 752 26.23 -12.62 -18.42
C SER A 752 25.16 -11.52 -18.34
N ILE A 753 24.50 -11.39 -17.18
CA ILE A 753 23.53 -10.33 -16.91
C ILE A 753 24.24 -8.97 -16.83
N PHE A 754 25.35 -8.88 -16.10
CA PHE A 754 26.14 -7.65 -16.02
C PHE A 754 26.66 -7.20 -17.38
N GLN A 755 27.11 -8.11 -18.24
CA GLN A 755 27.54 -7.78 -19.61
C GLN A 755 26.40 -7.14 -20.41
N TYR A 756 25.19 -7.71 -20.33
CA TYR A 756 24.01 -7.14 -20.97
C TYR A 756 23.75 -5.68 -20.56
N TYR A 757 23.93 -5.32 -19.29
CA TYR A 757 23.75 -3.95 -18.82
C TYR A 757 24.97 -3.05 -19.09
N ALA A 758 26.20 -3.59 -19.01
CA ALA A 758 27.43 -2.85 -19.28
C ALA A 758 27.49 -2.33 -20.73
N GLU A 759 26.98 -3.11 -21.68
CA GLU A 759 26.86 -2.70 -23.09
C GLU A 759 25.86 -1.55 -23.30
N ARG A 760 24.92 -1.35 -22.38
CA ARG A 760 23.87 -0.30 -22.45
C ARG A 760 24.24 0.96 -21.67
N VAL A 761 25.14 0.85 -20.69
CA VAL A 761 25.57 1.95 -19.85
C VAL A 761 26.99 2.34 -20.22
N GLU A 762 27.13 3.32 -21.12
CA GLU A 762 28.43 3.84 -21.52
C GLU A 762 29.20 4.42 -20.32
N GLY A 763 30.45 4.01 -20.15
CA GLY A 763 31.30 4.40 -19.01
C GLY A 763 31.18 3.49 -17.79
N SER A 764 30.36 2.44 -17.85
CA SER A 764 30.31 1.38 -16.85
C SER A 764 31.41 0.33 -17.05
N TRP A 765 31.75 -0.40 -15.98
CA TRP A 765 32.66 -1.55 -16.05
C TRP A 765 32.28 -2.59 -14.99
N ILE A 766 32.73 -3.82 -15.24
CA ILE A 766 32.53 -4.95 -14.33
C ILE A 766 33.84 -5.23 -13.62
N GLU A 767 33.79 -5.30 -12.29
CA GLU A 767 34.88 -5.77 -11.45
C GLU A 767 34.56 -7.19 -10.98
N GLU A 768 35.45 -8.13 -11.28
CA GLU A 768 35.33 -9.52 -10.85
C GLU A 768 36.29 -9.79 -9.69
N ARG A 769 35.70 -10.14 -8.54
CA ARG A 769 36.42 -10.58 -7.33
C ARG A 769 36.30 -12.10 -7.19
N HIS A 770 36.91 -12.69 -6.16
CA HIS A 770 36.89 -14.15 -6.00
C HIS A 770 35.48 -14.68 -5.73
N CYS A 771 34.76 -14.03 -4.83
CA CYS A 771 33.45 -14.43 -4.31
C CYS A 771 32.36 -13.36 -4.49
N SER A 772 32.66 -12.25 -5.17
CA SER A 772 31.67 -11.22 -5.51
C SER A 772 31.87 -10.64 -6.91
N LEU A 773 30.82 -9.98 -7.41
CA LEU A 773 30.82 -9.26 -8.68
C LEU A 773 30.28 -7.85 -8.45
N VAL A 774 30.94 -6.84 -9.01
CA VAL A 774 30.51 -5.45 -8.89
C VAL A 774 30.33 -4.83 -10.27
N PHE A 775 29.16 -4.25 -10.50
CA PHE A 775 28.86 -3.47 -11.70
C PHE A 775 28.94 -1.99 -11.36
N HIS A 776 30.00 -1.33 -11.82
CA HIS A 776 30.24 0.09 -11.56
C HIS A 776 29.65 0.94 -12.66
N TYR A 777 28.90 1.97 -12.28
CA TYR A 777 28.28 2.90 -13.22
C TYR A 777 28.45 4.38 -12.82
N GLU A 778 29.26 4.68 -11.80
CA GLU A 778 29.52 6.06 -11.34
C GLU A 778 30.06 7.02 -12.41
N LYS A 779 30.75 6.50 -13.43
CA LYS A 779 31.32 7.26 -14.55
C LYS A 779 30.43 7.23 -15.79
N ALA A 780 29.18 6.80 -15.63
CA ALA A 780 28.24 6.77 -16.73
C ALA A 780 27.98 8.18 -17.27
N VAL A 781 27.86 8.29 -18.59
CA VAL A 781 27.61 9.56 -19.28
C VAL A 781 26.25 10.15 -18.88
N ASP A 782 25.25 9.29 -18.68
CA ASP A 782 23.92 9.64 -18.18
C ASP A 782 23.69 8.96 -16.82
N PRO A 783 23.85 9.70 -15.70
CA PRO A 783 23.68 9.16 -14.36
C PRO A 783 22.26 8.66 -14.06
N ASP A 784 21.23 9.30 -14.63
CA ASP A 784 19.83 8.96 -14.35
C ASP A 784 19.43 7.68 -15.11
N ALA A 785 19.84 7.56 -16.38
CA ALA A 785 19.68 6.32 -17.13
C ALA A 785 20.48 5.18 -16.50
N ALA A 786 21.70 5.44 -16.04
CA ALA A 786 22.53 4.43 -15.39
C ALA A 786 21.93 3.91 -14.08
N ARG A 787 21.36 4.80 -13.24
CA ARG A 787 20.63 4.37 -12.02
C ARG A 787 19.42 3.51 -12.34
N ALA A 788 18.66 3.85 -13.38
CA ALA A 788 17.52 3.05 -13.81
C ALA A 788 17.96 1.66 -14.29
N GLN A 789 19.01 1.58 -15.10
CA GLN A 789 19.59 0.31 -15.55
C GLN A 789 20.18 -0.50 -14.39
N ALA A 790 20.75 0.16 -13.38
CA ALA A 790 21.25 -0.50 -12.18
C ALA A 790 20.13 -1.14 -11.34
N GLY A 791 19.00 -0.46 -11.18
CA GLY A 791 17.81 -1.04 -10.53
C GLY A 791 17.24 -2.23 -11.31
N ASP A 792 17.18 -2.12 -12.64
CA ASP A 792 16.77 -3.22 -13.53
C ASP A 792 17.73 -4.42 -13.44
N CYS A 793 19.02 -4.13 -13.37
CA CYS A 793 20.08 -5.12 -13.20
C CYS A 793 19.97 -5.87 -11.88
N ALA A 794 19.80 -5.15 -10.77
CA ALA A 794 19.63 -5.76 -9.46
C ALA A 794 18.40 -6.66 -9.40
N ASN A 795 17.25 -6.20 -9.92
CA ASN A 795 16.04 -7.01 -9.97
C ASN A 795 16.20 -8.25 -10.86
N HIS A 796 16.80 -8.12 -12.05
CA HIS A 796 17.05 -9.24 -12.95
C HIS A 796 17.87 -10.35 -12.26
N ILE A 797 18.90 -9.96 -11.49
CA ILE A 797 19.74 -10.91 -10.73
C ILE A 797 18.96 -11.51 -9.56
N ASN A 798 18.28 -10.68 -8.76
CA ASN A 798 17.51 -11.16 -7.61
C ASN A 798 16.37 -12.11 -8.01
N ASP A 799 15.79 -11.94 -9.20
CA ASP A 799 14.73 -12.82 -9.71
C ASP A 799 15.31 -14.10 -10.35
N SER A 800 16.38 -13.98 -11.15
CA SER A 800 16.90 -15.11 -11.95
C SER A 800 17.90 -15.99 -11.19
N CYS A 801 18.60 -15.42 -10.21
CA CYS A 801 19.67 -16.10 -9.46
C CYS A 801 19.26 -16.46 -8.03
N GLN A 802 17.96 -16.46 -7.74
CA GLN A 802 17.39 -16.79 -6.42
C GLN A 802 17.83 -18.17 -5.88
N SER A 803 17.98 -19.16 -6.78
CA SER A 803 18.43 -20.52 -6.44
C SER A 803 19.87 -20.57 -5.93
N TYR A 804 20.72 -19.62 -6.35
CA TYR A 804 22.13 -19.55 -5.95
C TYR A 804 22.34 -18.88 -4.59
N ARG A 805 21.27 -18.40 -3.93
CA ARG A 805 21.35 -17.68 -2.65
C ARG A 805 22.31 -16.48 -2.71
N VAL A 806 22.26 -15.74 -3.81
CA VAL A 806 22.98 -14.47 -3.98
C VAL A 806 22.01 -13.31 -3.98
N GLN A 807 22.49 -12.14 -3.56
CA GLN A 807 21.71 -10.91 -3.54
C GLN A 807 22.44 -9.80 -4.29
N ALA A 808 21.72 -9.11 -5.17
CA ALA A 808 22.14 -7.90 -5.82
C ALA A 808 21.65 -6.68 -5.04
N ILE A 809 22.60 -5.85 -4.59
CA ILE A 809 22.37 -4.66 -3.78
C ILE A 809 22.68 -3.43 -4.65
N PRO A 810 21.65 -2.67 -5.09
CA PRO A 810 21.88 -1.44 -5.82
C PRO A 810 22.29 -0.32 -4.87
N THR A 811 23.36 0.39 -5.21
CA THR A 811 23.78 1.65 -4.58
C THR A 811 23.70 2.77 -5.61
N SER A 812 23.97 4.03 -5.24
CA SER A 812 23.96 5.18 -6.16
C SER A 812 25.09 5.19 -7.21
N LYS A 813 26.07 4.28 -7.08
CA LYS A 813 27.29 4.25 -7.90
C LYS A 813 27.61 2.89 -8.51
N ALA A 814 27.14 1.81 -7.89
CA ALA A 814 27.41 0.44 -8.31
C ALA A 814 26.28 -0.53 -7.88
N VAL A 815 26.24 -1.70 -8.51
CA VAL A 815 25.45 -2.86 -8.04
C VAL A 815 26.41 -3.92 -7.54
N TYR A 816 26.29 -4.29 -6.27
CA TYR A 816 27.10 -5.33 -5.64
C TYR A 816 26.34 -6.64 -5.65
N VAL A 817 26.99 -7.75 -6.03
CA VAL A 817 26.41 -9.09 -5.93
C VAL A 817 27.28 -9.93 -5.02
N GLU A 818 26.66 -10.36 -3.93
CA GLU A 818 27.32 -11.11 -2.86
C GLU A 818 26.51 -12.36 -2.49
N SER A 819 27.17 -13.33 -1.88
CA SER A 819 26.51 -14.55 -1.38
C SER A 819 25.86 -14.29 -0.03
N LEU A 820 24.66 -14.83 0.18
CA LEU A 820 23.96 -14.77 1.47
C LEU A 820 24.55 -15.75 2.52
N ASP A 821 25.42 -16.66 2.10
CA ASP A 821 25.95 -17.71 2.97
C ASP A 821 27.17 -17.25 3.78
N TRP A 822 27.84 -16.18 3.36
CA TRP A 822 29.05 -15.66 3.98
C TRP A 822 28.92 -14.16 4.24
N SER A 823 29.22 -13.74 5.48
CA SER A 823 29.17 -12.34 5.91
C SER A 823 30.31 -12.02 6.89
N LYS A 824 30.51 -10.72 7.17
CA LYS A 824 31.46 -10.25 8.19
C LYS A 824 31.17 -10.93 9.55
N GLY A 825 29.89 -11.10 9.91
CA GLY A 825 29.44 -11.79 11.11
C GLY A 825 29.75 -13.30 11.15
N SER A 826 29.58 -14.03 10.03
CA SER A 826 29.90 -15.47 9.98
C SER A 826 31.40 -15.71 10.10
N ALA A 827 32.22 -14.87 9.47
CA ALA A 827 33.68 -14.92 9.61
C ALA A 827 34.11 -14.64 11.06
N ALA A 828 33.51 -13.64 11.71
CA ALA A 828 33.77 -13.32 13.11
C ALA A 828 33.39 -14.49 14.06
N THR A 829 32.29 -15.19 13.77
CA THR A 829 31.87 -16.40 14.51
C THR A 829 32.92 -17.50 14.43
N ASN A 830 33.43 -17.78 13.22
CA ASN A 830 34.48 -18.79 13.02
C ASN A 830 35.78 -18.42 13.76
N ILE A 831 36.20 -17.16 13.73
CA ILE A 831 37.37 -16.68 14.48
C ILE A 831 37.16 -16.92 15.98
N PHE A 832 35.98 -16.56 16.51
CA PHE A 832 35.68 -16.68 17.93
C PHE A 832 35.63 -18.14 18.40
N GLU A 833 34.99 -19.03 17.63
CA GLU A 833 34.95 -20.46 17.92
C GLU A 833 36.34 -21.09 17.92
N LYS A 834 37.18 -20.81 16.90
CA LYS A 834 38.58 -21.30 16.87
C LYS A 834 39.41 -20.80 18.05
N LEU A 835 39.21 -19.53 18.46
CA LEU A 835 39.90 -18.97 19.62
C LEU A 835 39.47 -19.65 20.94
N ARG A 836 38.25 -20.22 20.97
CA ARG A 836 37.70 -20.99 22.09
C ARG A 836 38.15 -22.46 22.06
N GLU A 837 38.15 -23.11 20.91
CA GLU A 837 38.59 -24.52 20.74
C GLU A 837 40.07 -24.71 21.06
N LYS A 838 40.95 -23.78 20.64
CA LYS A 838 42.37 -23.80 20.98
C LYS A 838 42.66 -23.72 22.50
N ASN A 839 41.65 -23.41 23.33
CA ASN A 839 41.76 -23.48 24.79
C ASN A 839 41.48 -24.88 25.36
N ILE A 840 40.80 -25.76 24.62
CA ILE A 840 40.38 -27.09 25.11
C ILE A 840 41.55 -28.10 25.06
N GLU A 841 42.53 -27.92 24.17
CA GLU A 841 43.70 -28.81 24.00
C GLU A 841 44.82 -28.66 25.05
N GLY A 842 44.51 -28.19 26.27
CA GLY A 842 45.46 -28.21 27.39
C GLY A 842 46.60 -27.19 27.36
N LYS A 843 46.63 -26.26 26.39
CA LYS A 843 47.58 -25.12 26.36
C LYS A 843 46.99 -23.87 27.02
N GLY A 844 46.54 -23.97 28.28
CA GLY A 844 46.28 -22.89 29.25
C GLY A 844 46.05 -21.46 28.76
N ARG A 845 45.18 -21.23 27.76
CA ARG A 845 44.82 -19.89 27.31
C ARG A 845 43.39 -19.60 27.76
N THR A 846 43.16 -18.40 28.26
CA THR A 846 41.84 -17.90 28.66
C THR A 846 41.00 -17.55 27.44
N PRO A 847 39.65 -17.71 27.47
CA PRO A 847 38.78 -17.21 26.40
C PRO A 847 38.89 -15.68 26.30
N PRO A 848 38.60 -15.06 25.15
CA PRO A 848 38.60 -13.62 25.00
C PRO A 848 37.64 -12.97 26.01
N ASP A 849 38.14 -12.05 26.84
CA ASP A 849 37.36 -11.33 27.84
C ASP A 849 37.07 -9.88 27.41
N PHE A 850 37.64 -9.45 26.29
CA PHE A 850 37.42 -8.15 25.65
C PHE A 850 37.26 -8.28 24.13
N LEU A 851 36.22 -7.64 23.58
CA LEU A 851 35.92 -7.56 22.15
C LEU A 851 35.61 -6.11 21.77
N PHE A 852 36.37 -5.59 20.81
CA PHE A 852 36.13 -4.27 20.22
C PHE A 852 35.88 -4.41 18.72
N VAL A 853 34.71 -3.96 18.27
CA VAL A 853 34.32 -3.97 16.86
C VAL A 853 34.08 -2.55 16.38
N ALA A 854 34.65 -2.16 15.24
CA ALA A 854 34.42 -0.85 14.64
C ALA A 854 34.08 -0.96 13.15
N GLY A 855 33.07 -0.20 12.70
CA GLY A 855 32.58 -0.19 11.32
C GLY A 855 31.87 1.12 10.94
N ASN A 856 31.54 1.31 9.66
CA ASN A 856 30.92 2.51 9.11
C ASN A 856 29.88 2.25 8.02
N ASP A 857 29.83 1.05 7.44
CA ASP A 857 29.01 0.71 6.26
C ASP A 857 27.89 -0.30 6.59
N ARG A 858 26.92 -0.48 5.70
CA ARG A 858 25.72 -1.29 6.03
C ARG A 858 26.08 -2.75 6.29
N GLU A 859 27.15 -3.25 5.66
CA GLU A 859 27.62 -4.63 5.80
C GLU A 859 28.11 -4.92 7.22
N ASP A 860 28.58 -3.88 7.94
CA ASP A 860 29.01 -3.97 9.32
C ASP A 860 27.87 -4.22 10.33
N GLU A 861 26.60 -4.06 9.95
CA GLU A 861 25.47 -4.33 10.85
C GLU A 861 25.44 -5.78 11.32
N THR A 862 25.81 -6.71 10.43
CA THR A 862 25.87 -8.15 10.74
C THR A 862 26.88 -8.46 11.85
N ILE A 863 28.03 -7.76 11.87
CA ILE A 863 29.04 -7.96 12.90
C ILE A 863 28.69 -7.25 14.20
N PHE A 864 27.99 -6.10 14.14
CA PHE A 864 27.50 -5.44 15.33
C PHE A 864 26.46 -6.30 16.04
N GLN A 865 25.51 -6.88 15.29
CA GLN A 865 24.53 -7.81 15.82
C GLN A 865 25.19 -8.99 16.53
N TRP A 866 26.11 -9.65 15.83
CA TRP A 866 26.88 -10.79 16.36
C TRP A 866 27.61 -10.44 17.66
N ALA A 867 28.31 -9.31 17.70
CA ALA A 867 29.07 -8.91 18.88
C ALA A 867 28.13 -8.57 20.06
N ASN A 868 27.00 -7.91 19.79
CA ASN A 868 26.01 -7.58 20.81
C ASN A 868 25.37 -8.86 21.38
N GLU A 869 25.02 -9.83 20.55
CA GLU A 869 24.49 -11.14 20.98
C GLU A 869 25.47 -11.89 21.90
N LEU A 870 26.79 -11.83 21.61
CA LEU A 870 27.81 -12.41 22.51
C LEU A 870 27.85 -11.72 23.88
N SER A 871 27.59 -10.42 23.92
CA SER A 871 27.49 -9.64 25.16
C SER A 871 26.24 -10.03 25.96
N GLU A 872 25.08 -10.14 25.30
CA GLU A 872 23.80 -10.49 25.93
C GLU A 872 23.82 -11.92 26.49
N GLN A 873 24.46 -12.84 25.78
CA GLN A 873 24.65 -14.23 26.21
C GLN A 873 25.73 -14.38 27.29
N GLY A 874 26.43 -13.30 27.66
CA GLY A 874 27.50 -13.33 28.66
C GLY A 874 28.74 -14.13 28.25
N LYS A 875 28.93 -14.40 26.95
CA LYS A 875 30.07 -15.18 26.43
C LYS A 875 31.38 -14.39 26.47
N VAL A 876 31.31 -13.06 26.36
CA VAL A 876 32.44 -12.14 26.47
C VAL A 876 32.10 -11.06 27.50
N ALA A 877 32.97 -10.86 28.50
CA ALA A 877 32.69 -9.96 29.61
C ALA A 877 32.65 -8.48 29.20
N ASN A 878 33.52 -8.06 28.27
CA ASN A 878 33.62 -6.66 27.84
C ASN A 878 33.50 -6.55 26.32
N VAL A 879 32.29 -6.31 25.81
CA VAL A 879 32.06 -6.00 24.40
C VAL A 879 31.90 -4.49 24.21
N THR A 880 32.45 -3.95 23.12
CA THR A 880 32.20 -2.58 22.67
C THR A 880 32.16 -2.54 21.15
N THR A 881 30.98 -2.25 20.59
CA THR A 881 30.75 -2.02 19.17
C THR A 881 30.68 -0.52 18.89
N VAL A 882 31.34 -0.07 17.81
CA VAL A 882 31.51 1.35 17.47
C VAL A 882 31.12 1.57 16.01
N SER A 883 30.16 2.47 15.77
CA SER A 883 29.92 3.00 14.44
C SER A 883 30.65 4.33 14.21
N VAL A 884 31.36 4.44 13.09
CA VAL A 884 32.04 5.67 12.66
C VAL A 884 31.12 6.46 11.74
N GLY A 885 30.63 7.61 12.19
CA GLY A 885 29.70 8.47 11.44
C GLY A 885 28.34 8.66 12.13
N LYS A 886 27.43 9.36 11.45
CA LYS A 886 26.05 9.57 11.90
C LYS A 886 25.11 8.74 11.04
N ARG A 887 24.58 7.65 11.59
CA ARG A 887 23.55 6.80 10.97
C ARG A 887 22.84 5.98 12.03
N ASN A 888 21.70 5.40 11.65
CA ASN A 888 21.07 4.34 12.44
C ASN A 888 21.87 3.03 12.27
N THR A 889 22.20 2.39 13.39
CA THR A 889 23.09 1.23 13.46
C THR A 889 22.90 0.46 14.75
N GLN A 890 23.14 -0.85 14.73
CA GLN A 890 23.11 -1.70 15.91
C GLN A 890 24.34 -1.53 16.81
N ALA A 891 25.33 -0.70 16.45
CA ALA A 891 26.49 -0.46 17.30
C ALA A 891 26.11 0.18 18.65
N MET A 892 26.75 -0.25 19.75
CA MET A 892 26.52 0.23 21.11
C MET A 892 27.02 1.67 21.32
N THR A 893 28.02 2.12 20.55
CA THR A 893 28.61 3.46 20.68
C THR A 893 28.93 4.06 19.31
N THR A 894 29.06 5.38 19.23
CA THR A 894 29.37 6.09 17.97
C THR A 894 30.56 7.04 18.14
N ILE A 895 31.30 7.25 17.05
CA ILE A 895 32.32 8.28 16.93
C ILE A 895 31.90 9.25 15.82
N THR A 896 31.52 10.47 16.21
CA THR A 896 31.13 11.53 15.27
C THR A 896 32.31 12.27 14.64
N GLN A 897 33.53 12.01 15.09
CA GLN A 897 34.78 12.62 14.59
C GLN A 897 35.35 11.88 13.36
N GLY A 898 34.59 10.94 12.80
CA GLY A 898 34.99 10.13 11.64
C GLY A 898 36.21 9.25 11.93
N THR A 899 36.88 8.83 10.84
CA THR A 899 38.08 7.99 10.83
C THR A 899 39.16 8.50 11.81
N THR A 900 39.40 9.81 11.84
CA THR A 900 40.42 10.42 12.71
C THR A 900 40.12 10.24 14.21
N GLY A 901 38.84 10.27 14.59
CA GLY A 901 38.40 10.03 15.96
C GLY A 901 38.69 8.61 16.42
N LEU A 902 38.39 7.62 15.57
CA LEU A 902 38.66 6.22 15.86
C LEU A 902 40.16 5.94 16.00
N ILE A 903 40.98 6.42 15.05
CA ILE A 903 42.44 6.26 15.10
C ILE A 903 43.00 6.87 16.39
N SER A 904 42.52 8.05 16.79
CA SER A 904 42.96 8.70 18.03
C SER A 904 42.56 7.92 19.29
N ALA A 905 41.42 7.23 19.28
CA ALA A 905 41.00 6.34 20.36
C ALA A 905 41.89 5.09 20.44
N LEU A 906 42.20 4.47 19.30
CA LEU A 906 43.10 3.32 19.20
C LEU A 906 44.54 3.65 19.64
N GLN A 907 45.07 4.81 19.23
CA GLN A 907 46.39 5.31 19.68
C GLN A 907 46.44 5.56 21.20
N LYS A 908 45.33 5.98 21.81
CA LYS A 908 45.26 6.10 23.28
C LYS A 908 45.32 4.74 23.97
N LEU A 909 44.71 3.70 23.38
CA LEU A 909 44.78 2.35 23.92
C LEU A 909 46.20 1.76 23.79
N SER A 910 46.88 1.97 22.66
CA SER A 910 48.26 1.49 22.45
C SER A 910 49.26 2.10 23.44
N ASN A 911 49.11 3.38 23.80
CA ASN A 911 49.97 4.04 24.79
C ASN A 911 49.90 3.39 26.18
N PHE A 912 48.74 2.88 26.59
CA PHE A 912 48.61 2.17 27.88
C PHE A 912 49.30 0.80 27.89
N SER A 913 49.47 0.17 26.74
CA SER A 913 50.27 -1.05 26.60
C SER A 913 51.77 -0.78 26.81
N TYR A 914 52.24 0.40 26.43
CA TYR A 914 53.65 0.81 26.61
C TYR A 914 54.01 1.11 28.08
N GLU A 915 53.09 1.67 28.87
CA GLU A 915 53.32 1.94 30.30
C GLU A 915 53.43 0.65 31.13
N GLY A 916 52.59 -0.35 30.86
CA GLY A 916 52.66 -1.66 31.54
C GLY A 916 53.94 -2.46 31.23
N ALA A 917 54.55 -2.26 30.06
CA ALA A 917 55.82 -2.88 29.69
C ALA A 917 57.03 -2.28 30.44
N ARG A 918 56.95 -1.01 30.88
CA ARG A 918 58.02 -0.37 31.68
C ARG A 918 58.02 -0.83 33.13
N GLU A 919 56.85 -0.99 33.76
CA GLU A 919 56.76 -1.44 35.16
C GLU A 919 57.28 -2.88 35.36
N GLY A 920 57.16 -3.76 34.35
CA GLY A 920 57.70 -5.12 34.39
C GLY A 920 59.23 -5.25 34.27
N SER A 921 59.96 -4.16 33.97
CA SER A 921 61.41 -4.19 33.68
C SER A 921 62.30 -3.65 34.82
N SER A 922 61.71 -3.23 35.94
CA SER A 922 62.46 -2.77 37.12
C SER A 922 62.82 -3.95 38.04
N SER A 923 63.90 -4.67 37.71
CA SER A 923 64.58 -5.54 38.67
C SER A 923 66.11 -5.44 38.56
N ARG A 924 66.71 -4.89 39.63
CA ARG A 924 68.10 -5.04 40.11
C ARG A 924 69.24 -4.48 39.24
N ARG A 925 69.74 -3.29 39.62
CA ARG A 925 71.18 -2.96 39.53
C ARG A 925 71.87 -3.35 40.85
N PRO A 926 73.06 -3.96 40.84
CA PRO A 926 73.75 -4.35 42.07
C PRO A 926 74.45 -3.13 42.71
N SER A 927 74.35 -3.07 44.03
CA SER A 927 75.05 -2.14 44.92
C SER A 927 76.54 -2.48 45.00
N VAL A 928 77.41 -1.53 44.65
CA VAL A 928 78.85 -1.58 44.97
C VAL A 928 79.10 -0.57 46.09
N LEU A 929 79.50 -1.08 47.25
CA LEU A 929 80.01 -0.33 48.40
C LEU A 929 81.35 0.33 48.06
N LEU A 930 81.51 1.61 48.40
CA LEU A 930 82.80 2.25 48.60
C LEU A 930 82.84 2.82 50.02
N THR A 931 83.69 2.20 50.82
CA THR A 931 84.09 2.59 52.17
C THR A 931 85.01 3.81 52.14
N THR A 932 84.74 4.77 53.02
CA THR A 932 85.60 5.91 53.36
C THR A 932 86.83 5.46 54.15
N GLY A 933 88.01 5.98 53.82
CA GLY A 933 89.22 5.90 54.62
C GLY A 933 90.27 6.92 54.17
N SER A 934 90.42 7.98 54.99
CA SER A 934 91.50 8.98 55.10
C SER A 934 92.04 9.65 53.84
#